data_AF-A0A849NIW6-F1
#
_entry.id   AF-A0A849NIW6-F1
#
_cell.length_a   1.000
_cell.length_b   1.000
_cell.length_c   1.000
_cell.angle_alpha   90.00
_cell.angle_beta   90.00
_cell.angle_gamma   90.00
#
_symmetry.space_group_name_H-M   'P 1'
#
loop_
_entity.id
_entity.type
_entity.pdbx_description
1 polymer ?
#
loop_
_entity_poly.entity_id
_entity_poly.type
_entity_poly.pdbx_seq_one_letter_code
_entity_poly.pdbx_strand_id
1 'polypeptide(L)'
;MLQLTQNLKTGKMEITEVPIPSLDANSVIVKNHNSLISAGTEGSMVSVARKGYIGKAKEKPEQVKQVLETVKREGIVNTYKKVMTKLDALNPLGYSTAGVVTEVGENIKGIRVGDRVACAGAGMANHAEVISVTENLIAKIPENVSFKEAAYTTVCAIAMQGVRQADLSLGENCLVIGMGLIGQITAQLLEASGVKVIGTDLSDKILEESKKVCSGLLINSADAQLEQAVLNATDRHGVDAVIITAGTSSLGPVETAGKLSRTKGTVVIVGAVPTGFSRDNYYKKELELKMSCSYGPGRYNANYEEKGLDYPIAYVRWTENRNMKSVLDLMSQGKLNVKDLTTHEFDFNQAIDAYQMIVDKSDFFLGILLRYDTEKDHTPKFEKDKQTKKADTLGISYIGAGSFAQSLLLPNMDKLPLRTIATKSSHTAKNIANKFNFSSSTCNADDIINDENTNVVFITTRHNLHAEFVLKSIKNGKHVFVEKPLCLTREELEEIKEEYQKQDVHLMVGFNRRFAPLIAEQNKLMKAKGPKAINYRINAGFIPFDHWTQDKLVGGGRILGEVCHFIDLAMHIAGSLPESLSANTMEDPQGLMDTLNVNIRFKNGSIANVSYFSNGSKVMPKEYLEVFSNGMSIVIDDFKSMEIYSNKKSSKKLLNQDKGHEAEIKSFLDSVKLGNDTPISFEEIYYSTLMSFDIIKSINTRKTIVY
;
A
#
# COMPACT_ATOMS: atom_id res chain seq x y z
N MET A 1 21.43 -1.22 -5.39
CA MET A 1 21.57 -0.12 -4.41
C MET A 1 21.39 -0.67 -3.01
N LEU A 2 21.95 -0.05 -1.99
CA LEU A 2 21.77 -0.42 -0.58
C LEU A 2 20.56 0.30 0.00
N GLN A 3 19.78 -0.43 0.81
CA GLN A 3 18.62 0.07 1.51
C GLN A 3 18.53 -0.54 2.91
N LEU A 4 18.19 0.27 3.90
CA LEU A 4 17.96 -0.20 5.26
C LEU A 4 16.54 -0.79 5.36
N THR A 5 16.48 -2.02 5.83
CA THR A 5 15.23 -2.78 5.96
C THR A 5 15.15 -3.45 7.33
N GLN A 6 13.92 -3.69 7.79
CA GLN A 6 13.66 -4.45 9.00
C GLN A 6 12.71 -5.62 8.68
N ASN A 7 13.09 -6.82 9.11
CA ASN A 7 12.21 -7.98 9.06
C ASN A 7 11.16 -7.88 10.18
N LEU A 8 9.87 -7.83 9.83
CA LEU A 8 8.79 -7.65 10.80
C LEU A 8 8.57 -8.87 11.71
N LYS A 9 9.00 -10.06 11.30
CA LYS A 9 8.88 -11.30 12.09
C LYS A 9 9.95 -11.37 13.16
N THR A 10 11.21 -11.20 12.79
CA THR A 10 12.36 -11.34 13.70
C THR A 10 12.75 -10.03 14.38
N GLY A 11 12.35 -8.87 13.83
CA GLY A 11 12.80 -7.55 14.27
C GLY A 11 14.23 -7.21 13.84
N LYS A 12 14.91 -8.11 13.11
CA LYS A 12 16.28 -7.93 12.65
C LYS A 12 16.33 -6.83 11.58
N MET A 13 17.27 -5.90 11.74
CA MET A 13 17.57 -4.85 10.76
C MET A 13 18.74 -5.30 9.90
N GLU A 14 18.66 -5.01 8.61
CA GLU A 14 19.67 -5.38 7.62
C GLU A 14 19.79 -4.27 6.58
N ILE A 15 21.04 -3.95 6.20
CA ILE A 15 21.33 -3.17 5.02
C ILE A 15 21.37 -4.15 3.85
N THR A 16 20.36 -4.08 3.01
CA THR A 16 20.11 -5.07 1.96
C THR A 16 20.39 -4.44 0.60
N GLU A 17 21.06 -5.19 -0.26
CA GLU A 17 21.13 -4.83 -1.68
C GLU A 17 19.79 -5.12 -2.37
N VAL A 18 19.19 -4.07 -2.91
CA VAL A 18 17.90 -4.08 -3.59
C VAL A 18 18.02 -3.46 -4.98
N PRO A 19 17.10 -3.76 -5.91
CA PRO A 19 17.07 -3.12 -7.22
C PRO A 19 16.89 -1.61 -7.12
N ILE A 20 17.45 -0.87 -8.07
CA ILE A 20 17.19 0.57 -8.19
C ILE A 20 15.72 0.76 -8.57
N PRO A 21 14.98 1.68 -7.92
CA PRO A 21 13.59 1.93 -8.26
C PRO A 21 13.46 2.44 -9.69
N SER A 22 12.37 2.06 -10.36
CA SER A 22 12.06 2.57 -11.69
C SER A 22 11.39 3.94 -11.62
N LEU A 23 11.59 4.72 -12.69
CA LEU A 23 10.94 6.00 -12.89
C LEU A 23 9.45 5.79 -13.21
N ASP A 24 8.58 6.45 -12.45
CA ASP A 24 7.15 6.54 -12.72
C ASP A 24 6.86 7.91 -13.36
N ALA A 25 5.82 8.02 -14.18
CA ALA A 25 5.48 9.28 -14.86
C ALA A 25 5.25 10.43 -13.86
N ASN A 26 4.77 10.14 -12.65
CA ASN A 26 4.49 11.13 -11.59
C ASN A 26 5.55 11.14 -10.48
N SER A 27 6.74 10.57 -10.71
CA SER A 27 7.82 10.55 -9.72
C SER A 27 9.14 11.06 -10.30
N VAL A 28 10.09 11.29 -9.41
CA VAL A 28 11.50 11.53 -9.75
C VAL A 28 12.37 10.51 -9.03
N ILE A 29 13.53 10.22 -9.61
CA ILE A 29 14.58 9.45 -8.95
C ILE A 29 15.54 10.43 -8.27
N VAL A 30 15.83 10.19 -6.99
CA VAL A 30 16.73 11.02 -6.18
C VAL A 30 17.86 10.16 -5.64
N LYS A 31 19.09 10.59 -5.87
CA LYS A 31 20.28 10.06 -5.20
C LYS A 31 20.43 10.78 -3.86
N ASN A 32 20.30 10.03 -2.77
CA ASN A 32 20.34 10.61 -1.43
C ASN A 32 21.77 11.05 -1.07
N HIS A 33 21.87 12.22 -0.42
CA HIS A 33 23.09 12.70 0.22
C HIS A 33 23.00 12.52 1.73
N ASN A 34 21.84 12.86 2.30
CA ASN A 34 21.56 12.72 3.72
C ASN A 34 20.14 12.25 3.99
N SER A 35 19.95 11.59 5.12
CA SER A 35 18.62 11.31 5.66
C SER A 35 18.61 11.44 7.18
N LEU A 36 17.44 11.68 7.75
CA LEU A 36 17.28 11.89 9.19
C LEU A 36 16.53 10.70 9.79
N ILE A 37 17.11 10.09 10.84
CA ILE A 37 16.40 9.11 11.67
C ILE A 37 15.55 9.87 12.69
N SER A 38 14.24 9.63 12.68
CA SER A 38 13.35 10.10 13.73
C SER A 38 13.33 9.09 14.88
N ALA A 39 14.15 9.32 15.89
CA ALA A 39 14.31 8.38 17.00
C ALA A 39 13.00 8.07 17.74
N GLY A 40 12.07 9.01 17.83
CA GLY A 40 10.76 8.79 18.44
C GLY A 40 9.89 7.83 17.61
N THR A 41 9.64 8.17 16.34
CA THR A 41 8.77 7.38 15.46
C THR A 41 9.43 6.05 15.09
N GLU A 42 10.66 6.09 14.59
CA GLU A 42 11.33 4.90 14.07
C GLU A 42 11.87 4.00 15.19
N GLY A 43 12.36 4.58 16.28
CA GLY A 43 12.74 3.80 17.47
C GLY A 43 11.56 3.01 18.04
N SER A 44 10.35 3.58 18.04
CA SER A 44 9.14 2.87 18.45
C SER A 44 8.79 1.70 17.50
N MET A 45 8.93 1.90 16.18
CA MET A 45 8.71 0.85 15.18
C MET A 45 9.69 -0.30 15.38
N VAL A 46 10.97 0.01 15.58
CA VAL A 46 12.02 -0.99 15.80
C VAL A 46 11.78 -1.76 17.11
N SER A 47 11.42 -1.05 18.18
CA SER A 47 11.12 -1.66 19.48
C SER A 47 9.92 -2.62 19.40
N VAL A 48 8.84 -2.23 18.72
CA VAL A 48 7.66 -3.10 18.51
C VAL A 48 8.01 -4.32 17.65
N ALA A 49 8.83 -4.15 16.61
CA ALA A 49 9.24 -5.25 15.74
C ALA A 49 10.10 -6.31 16.47
N ARG A 50 10.86 -5.92 17.51
CA ARG A 50 11.65 -6.84 18.36
C ARG A 50 10.81 -7.60 19.40
N LYS A 51 9.56 -7.20 19.66
CA LYS A 51 8.68 -7.93 20.60
C LYS A 51 8.30 -9.32 20.04
N GLY A 52 8.12 -10.30 20.94
CA GLY A 52 7.53 -11.59 20.59
C GLY A 52 6.07 -11.46 20.09
N TYR A 53 5.50 -12.51 19.51
CA TYR A 53 4.16 -12.46 18.91
C TYR A 53 3.06 -11.95 19.86
N ILE A 54 3.11 -12.35 21.15
CA ILE A 54 2.16 -11.87 22.16
C ILE A 54 2.30 -10.37 22.40
N GLY A 55 3.53 -9.86 22.42
CA GLY A 55 3.79 -8.42 22.56
C GLY A 55 3.28 -7.64 21.36
N LYS A 56 3.54 -8.12 20.13
CA LYS A 56 3.01 -7.53 18.89
C LYS A 56 1.47 -7.53 18.85
N ALA A 57 0.85 -8.61 19.32
CA ALA A 57 -0.60 -8.73 19.38
C ALA A 57 -1.23 -7.73 20.36
N LYS A 58 -0.62 -7.51 21.53
CA LYS A 58 -1.09 -6.53 22.52
C LYS A 58 -1.06 -5.09 22.00
N GLU A 59 -0.06 -4.74 21.20
CA GLU A 59 0.07 -3.41 20.58
C GLU A 59 -0.94 -3.16 19.45
N LYS A 60 -1.52 -4.22 18.88
CA LYS A 60 -2.40 -4.14 17.69
C LYS A 60 -3.70 -4.93 17.88
N PRO A 61 -4.56 -4.57 18.86
CA PRO A 61 -5.75 -5.34 19.20
C PRO A 61 -6.73 -5.47 18.02
N GLU A 62 -6.89 -4.43 17.21
CA GLU A 62 -7.74 -4.48 16.01
C GLU A 62 -7.24 -5.47 14.97
N GLN A 63 -5.92 -5.59 14.80
CA GLN A 63 -5.37 -6.59 13.87
C GLN A 63 -5.60 -8.02 14.38
N VAL A 64 -5.57 -8.24 15.70
CA VAL A 64 -5.90 -9.54 16.30
C VAL A 64 -7.36 -9.90 16.02
N LYS A 65 -8.29 -8.94 16.17
CA LYS A 65 -9.70 -9.13 15.84
C LYS A 65 -9.89 -9.52 14.36
N GLN A 66 -9.21 -8.83 13.45
CA GLN A 66 -9.22 -9.16 12.01
C GLN A 66 -8.68 -10.57 11.73
N VAL A 67 -7.62 -11.00 12.44
CA VAL A 67 -7.09 -12.35 12.31
C VAL A 67 -8.11 -13.39 12.77
N LEU A 68 -8.77 -13.19 13.91
CA LEU A 68 -9.80 -14.11 14.41
C LEU A 68 -11.00 -14.22 13.45
N GLU A 69 -11.44 -13.10 12.86
CA GLU A 69 -12.47 -13.10 11.82
C GLU A 69 -12.02 -13.87 10.57
N THR A 70 -10.75 -13.72 10.18
CA THR A 70 -10.18 -14.43 9.03
C THR A 70 -10.07 -15.93 9.30
N VAL A 71 -9.70 -16.36 10.52
CA VAL A 71 -9.69 -17.77 10.93
C VAL A 71 -11.07 -18.39 10.77
N LYS A 72 -12.12 -17.71 11.24
CA LYS A 72 -13.51 -18.18 11.12
C LYS A 72 -13.95 -18.35 9.66
N ARG A 73 -13.46 -17.49 8.75
CA ARG A 73 -13.85 -17.47 7.34
C ARG A 73 -13.06 -18.43 6.47
N GLU A 74 -11.75 -18.45 6.63
CA GLU A 74 -10.81 -19.09 5.69
C GLU A 74 -10.09 -20.30 6.29
N GLY A 75 -10.30 -20.57 7.58
CA GLY A 75 -9.64 -21.62 8.33
C GLY A 75 -8.27 -21.19 8.88
N ILE A 76 -7.75 -22.02 9.79
CA ILE A 76 -6.51 -21.74 10.53
C ILE A 76 -5.30 -21.71 9.60
N VAL A 77 -5.17 -22.70 8.70
CA VAL A 77 -3.99 -22.86 7.84
C VAL A 77 -3.82 -21.67 6.89
N ASN A 78 -4.88 -21.26 6.20
CA ASN A 78 -4.83 -20.14 5.25
C ASN A 78 -4.59 -18.81 5.98
N THR A 79 -5.22 -18.61 7.14
CA THR A 79 -4.99 -17.42 7.96
C THR A 79 -3.55 -17.36 8.45
N TYR A 80 -3.00 -18.48 8.91
CA TYR A 80 -1.60 -18.57 9.30
C TYR A 80 -0.65 -18.19 8.16
N LYS A 81 -0.86 -18.72 6.95
CA LYS A 81 -0.06 -18.36 5.75
C LYS A 81 -0.12 -16.86 5.44
N LYS A 82 -1.31 -16.24 5.52
CA LYS A 82 -1.50 -14.80 5.30
C LYS A 82 -0.77 -13.94 6.34
N VAL A 83 -0.93 -14.29 7.62
CA VAL A 83 -0.27 -13.58 8.72
C VAL A 83 1.24 -13.71 8.61
N MET A 84 1.75 -14.93 8.37
CA MET A 84 3.18 -15.15 8.21
C MET A 84 3.74 -14.43 6.99
N THR A 85 3.02 -14.39 5.86
CA THR A 85 3.45 -13.61 4.69
C THR A 85 3.59 -12.12 4.99
N LYS A 86 2.68 -11.55 5.79
CA LYS A 86 2.77 -10.14 6.22
C LYS A 86 3.93 -9.90 7.20
N LEU A 87 4.21 -10.87 8.08
CA LEU A 87 5.31 -10.78 9.05
C LEU A 87 6.69 -11.05 8.41
N ASP A 88 6.77 -11.91 7.41
CA ASP A 88 8.00 -12.19 6.67
C ASP A 88 8.41 -11.02 5.76
N ALA A 89 7.55 -10.01 5.57
CA ALA A 89 7.86 -8.85 4.75
C ALA A 89 9.01 -8.02 5.33
N LEU A 90 9.94 -7.62 4.44
CA LEU A 90 10.92 -6.58 4.72
C LEU A 90 10.22 -5.21 4.72
N ASN A 91 10.26 -4.51 5.84
CA ASN A 91 9.74 -3.17 5.96
C ASN A 91 10.88 -2.15 5.79
N PRO A 92 10.77 -1.18 4.87
CA PRO A 92 11.76 -0.12 4.76
C PRO A 92 11.67 0.83 5.97
N LEU A 93 12.80 1.43 6.34
CA LEU A 93 12.88 2.48 7.36
C LEU A 93 13.17 3.84 6.71
N GLY A 94 12.93 4.92 7.44
CA GLY A 94 13.09 6.29 6.95
C GLY A 94 11.88 6.88 6.25
N TYR A 95 11.75 8.21 6.35
CA TYR A 95 10.70 9.00 5.68
C TYR A 95 11.11 10.46 5.43
N SER A 96 12.37 10.82 5.67
CA SER A 96 12.90 12.19 5.58
C SER A 96 14.32 12.16 5.02
N THR A 97 14.49 12.64 3.80
CA THR A 97 15.76 12.54 3.05
C THR A 97 16.03 13.83 2.28
N ALA A 98 17.29 14.02 1.87
CA ALA A 98 17.70 15.11 1.01
C ALA A 98 18.77 14.63 0.02
N GLY A 99 18.65 15.04 -1.24
CA GLY A 99 19.50 14.54 -2.31
C GLY A 99 19.38 15.32 -3.62
N VAL A 100 19.93 14.74 -4.67
CA VAL A 100 19.95 15.33 -6.02
C VAL A 100 19.09 14.48 -6.96
N VAL A 101 18.25 15.16 -7.75
CA VAL A 101 17.40 14.53 -8.75
C VAL A 101 18.26 14.01 -9.90
N THR A 102 18.14 12.71 -10.23
CA THR A 102 18.87 12.07 -11.32
C THR A 102 17.97 11.79 -12.54
N GLU A 103 16.68 11.55 -12.33
CA GLU A 103 15.70 11.30 -13.40
C GLU A 103 14.36 11.95 -13.04
N VAL A 104 13.58 12.36 -14.03
CA VAL A 104 12.30 13.07 -13.86
C VAL A 104 11.23 12.45 -14.75
N GLY A 105 10.09 12.10 -14.15
CA GLY A 105 8.95 11.52 -14.85
C GLY A 105 8.26 12.53 -15.75
N GLU A 106 7.61 12.03 -16.81
CA GLU A 106 7.04 12.86 -17.88
C GLU A 106 5.98 13.86 -17.41
N ASN A 107 5.25 13.56 -16.32
CA ASN A 107 4.19 14.42 -15.80
C ASN A 107 4.68 15.45 -14.78
N ILE A 108 5.93 15.33 -14.30
CA ILE A 108 6.48 16.19 -13.26
C ILE A 108 6.71 17.60 -13.81
N LYS A 109 6.21 18.60 -13.08
CA LYS A 109 6.45 20.01 -13.40
C LYS A 109 7.32 20.67 -12.35
N GLY A 110 8.17 21.62 -12.78
CA GLY A 110 8.96 22.46 -11.88
C GLY A 110 10.19 21.82 -11.24
N ILE A 111 10.39 20.51 -11.34
CA ILE A 111 11.61 19.79 -10.94
C ILE A 111 12.42 19.38 -12.17
N ARG A 112 13.74 19.41 -12.09
CA ARG A 112 14.69 19.07 -13.16
C ARG A 112 15.82 18.19 -12.62
N VAL A 113 16.43 17.42 -13.50
CA VAL A 113 17.69 16.70 -13.21
C VAL A 113 18.73 17.70 -12.70
N GLY A 114 19.43 17.35 -11.62
CA GLY A 114 20.40 18.19 -10.93
C GLY A 114 19.81 19.08 -9.82
N ASP A 115 18.48 19.20 -9.71
CA ASP A 115 17.89 19.94 -8.59
C ASP A 115 18.23 19.29 -7.25
N ARG A 116 18.51 20.13 -6.25
CA ARG A 116 18.69 19.74 -4.85
C ARG A 116 17.32 19.71 -4.19
N VAL A 117 16.92 18.58 -3.62
CA VAL A 117 15.57 18.39 -3.10
C VAL A 117 15.55 17.72 -1.72
N ALA A 118 14.61 18.16 -0.88
CA ALA A 118 14.18 17.47 0.32
C ALA A 118 12.95 16.64 0.00
N CYS A 119 12.91 15.39 0.50
CA CYS A 119 11.88 14.42 0.16
C CYS A 119 11.23 13.83 1.42
N ALA A 120 9.91 13.61 1.32
CA ALA A 120 9.06 13.06 2.38
C ALA A 120 8.37 11.75 1.98
N GLY A 121 7.75 11.11 2.96
CA GLY A 121 6.83 9.99 2.76
C GLY A 121 7.43 8.64 3.14
N ALA A 122 6.82 7.97 4.13
CA ALA A 122 7.18 6.61 4.49
C ALA A 122 6.86 5.66 3.32
N GLY A 123 7.83 4.83 2.93
CA GLY A 123 7.73 3.99 1.75
C GLY A 123 8.27 4.63 0.47
N MET A 124 8.52 5.95 0.44
CA MET A 124 9.15 6.67 -0.67
C MET A 124 10.51 7.24 -0.27
N ALA A 125 10.55 8.19 0.67
CA ALA A 125 11.76 8.80 1.22
C ALA A 125 12.44 7.92 2.28
N ASN A 126 12.71 6.67 1.92
CA ASN A 126 13.33 5.68 2.80
C ASN A 126 14.83 5.93 2.96
N HIS A 127 15.43 5.33 3.99
CA HIS A 127 16.86 5.21 4.17
C HIS A 127 17.46 4.25 3.12
N ALA A 128 17.73 4.79 1.93
CA ALA A 128 18.30 4.08 0.79
C ALA A 128 19.24 5.01 0.01
N GLU A 129 20.18 4.45 -0.74
CA GLU A 129 21.10 5.23 -1.59
C GLU A 129 20.35 5.98 -2.71
N VAL A 130 19.30 5.37 -3.27
CA VAL A 130 18.45 5.95 -4.31
C VAL A 130 16.97 5.72 -3.95
N ILE A 131 16.13 6.73 -4.19
CA ILE A 131 14.70 6.69 -3.90
C ILE A 131 13.87 7.19 -5.08
N SER A 132 12.61 6.77 -5.14
CA SER A 132 11.60 7.29 -6.08
C SER A 132 10.50 7.96 -5.29
N VAL A 133 10.23 9.25 -5.59
CA VAL A 133 9.32 10.10 -4.80
C VAL A 133 8.43 10.90 -5.75
N THR A 134 7.16 11.05 -5.39
CA THR A 134 6.16 11.78 -6.16
C THR A 134 6.23 13.29 -5.94
N GLU A 135 5.80 14.09 -6.93
CA GLU A 135 5.98 15.56 -6.98
C GLU A 135 5.64 16.29 -5.67
N ASN A 136 4.47 15.99 -5.10
CA ASN A 136 3.96 16.68 -3.93
C ASN A 136 4.74 16.40 -2.64
N LEU A 137 5.56 15.36 -2.62
CA LEU A 137 6.40 14.98 -1.49
C LEU A 137 7.85 15.48 -1.65
N ILE A 138 8.07 16.47 -2.53
CA ILE A 138 9.39 17.02 -2.87
C ILE A 138 9.40 18.54 -2.74
N ALA A 139 10.41 19.10 -2.07
CA ALA A 139 10.65 20.54 -2.01
C ALA A 139 12.08 20.88 -2.41
N LYS A 140 12.27 21.90 -3.26
CA LYS A 140 13.61 22.37 -3.67
C LYS A 140 14.35 22.99 -2.50
N ILE A 141 15.62 22.63 -2.36
CA ILE A 141 16.51 23.13 -1.31
C ILE A 141 17.09 24.48 -1.76
N PRO A 142 16.95 25.56 -0.98
CA PRO A 142 17.61 26.84 -1.23
C PRO A 142 19.14 26.70 -1.28
N GLU A 143 19.82 27.56 -2.05
CA GLU A 143 21.28 27.43 -2.29
C GLU A 143 22.09 27.40 -0.98
N ASN A 144 21.71 28.22 0.00
CA ASN A 144 22.39 28.37 1.28
C ASN A 144 21.98 27.33 2.36
N VAL A 145 21.03 26.44 2.08
CA VAL A 145 20.64 25.35 3.00
C VAL A 145 21.39 24.08 2.61
N SER A 146 22.10 23.44 3.53
CA SER A 146 22.86 22.20 3.23
C SER A 146 21.94 20.96 3.13
N PHE A 147 22.44 19.86 2.55
CA PHE A 147 21.70 18.58 2.55
C PHE A 147 21.45 18.04 3.95
N LYS A 148 22.37 18.29 4.89
CA LYS A 148 22.22 17.91 6.30
C LYS A 148 21.02 18.60 6.93
N GLU A 149 20.89 19.91 6.72
CA GLU A 149 19.75 20.69 7.19
C GLU A 149 18.46 20.27 6.50
N ALA A 150 18.50 20.14 5.17
CA ALA A 150 17.33 19.77 4.37
C ALA A 150 16.79 18.36 4.71
N ALA A 151 17.61 17.44 5.23
CA ALA A 151 17.14 16.14 5.70
C ALA A 151 16.15 16.24 6.87
N TYR A 152 16.09 17.37 7.59
CA TYR A 152 15.12 17.62 8.66
C TYR A 152 13.75 18.08 8.16
N THR A 153 13.62 18.41 6.87
CA THR A 153 12.46 19.13 6.33
C THR A 153 11.12 18.48 6.69
N THR A 154 10.99 17.15 6.55
CA THR A 154 9.74 16.43 6.86
C THR A 154 9.41 16.47 8.35
N VAL A 155 10.41 16.28 9.23
CA VAL A 155 10.20 16.33 10.68
C VAL A 155 9.84 17.74 11.13
N CYS A 156 10.49 18.75 10.56
CA CYS A 156 10.13 20.14 10.81
C CYS A 156 8.73 20.50 10.29
N ALA A 157 8.30 19.92 9.17
CA ALA A 157 6.95 20.11 8.64
C ALA A 157 5.88 19.51 9.57
N ILE A 158 6.19 18.40 10.27
CA ILE A 158 5.30 17.83 11.31
C ILE A 158 5.14 18.80 12.48
N ALA A 159 6.24 19.38 12.97
CA ALA A 159 6.21 20.40 14.02
C ALA A 159 5.42 21.64 13.56
N MET A 160 5.66 22.12 12.34
CA MET A 160 4.97 23.27 11.75
C MET A 160 3.46 23.05 11.63
N GLN A 161 3.02 21.84 11.27
CA GLN A 161 1.61 21.52 11.24
C GLN A 161 0.98 21.62 12.65
N GLY A 162 1.70 21.18 13.69
CA GLY A 162 1.28 21.36 15.08
C GLY A 162 1.08 22.84 15.44
N VAL A 163 2.03 23.69 15.07
CA VAL A 163 1.93 25.15 15.27
C VAL A 163 0.73 25.74 14.51
N ARG A 164 0.52 25.33 13.26
CA ARG A 164 -0.63 25.78 12.45
C ARG A 164 -1.98 25.34 13.03
N GLN A 165 -2.06 24.18 13.67
CA GLN A 165 -3.27 23.72 14.34
C GLN A 165 -3.57 24.48 15.64
N ALA A 166 -2.52 25.01 16.30
CA ALA A 166 -2.71 25.83 17.50
C ALA A 166 -3.40 27.17 17.18
N ASP A 167 -3.26 27.65 15.93
CA ASP A 167 -3.92 28.86 15.40
C ASP A 167 -3.64 30.11 16.24
N LEU A 168 -2.39 30.25 16.66
CA LEU A 168 -1.92 31.34 17.53
C LEU A 168 -1.56 32.60 16.73
N SER A 169 -1.72 33.74 17.38
CA SER A 169 -1.38 35.08 16.92
C SER A 169 -0.16 35.65 17.64
N LEU A 170 0.45 36.68 17.04
CA LEU A 170 1.61 37.37 17.60
C LEU A 170 1.33 37.87 19.02
N GLY A 171 2.23 37.55 19.96
CA GLY A 171 2.13 37.96 21.37
C GLY A 171 1.39 37.00 22.29
N GLU A 172 0.67 36.00 21.76
CA GLU A 172 0.09 34.91 22.53
C GLU A 172 1.18 33.97 23.09
N ASN A 173 0.80 33.04 23.96
CA ASN A 173 1.72 32.11 24.62
C ASN A 173 1.33 30.64 24.46
N CYS A 174 2.33 29.77 24.39
CA CYS A 174 2.14 28.35 24.14
C CYS A 174 3.00 27.47 25.05
N LEU A 175 2.37 26.48 25.66
CA LEU A 175 3.09 25.39 26.35
C LEU A 175 3.43 24.27 25.35
N VAL A 176 4.69 23.87 25.28
CA VAL A 176 5.14 22.69 24.53
C VAL A 176 5.44 21.56 25.52
N ILE A 177 4.67 20.48 25.46
CA ILE A 177 4.85 19.31 26.34
C ILE A 177 5.64 18.22 25.60
N GLY A 178 6.88 18.00 26.04
CA GLY A 178 7.84 17.06 25.47
C GLY A 178 8.88 17.76 24.60
N MET A 179 9.99 18.19 25.21
CA MET A 179 11.07 18.96 24.58
C MET A 179 12.12 18.10 23.86
N GLY A 180 11.73 16.92 23.35
CA GLY A 180 12.55 16.16 22.41
C GLY A 180 12.71 16.89 21.06
N LEU A 181 13.19 16.19 20.03
CA LEU A 181 13.46 16.79 18.71
C LEU A 181 12.30 17.63 18.15
N ILE A 182 11.08 17.06 18.10
CA ILE A 182 9.90 17.78 17.59
C ILE A 182 9.54 18.95 18.49
N GLY A 183 9.63 18.80 19.82
CA GLY A 183 9.30 19.88 20.76
C GLY A 183 10.23 21.09 20.63
N GLN A 184 11.53 20.85 20.48
CA GLN A 184 12.52 21.90 20.25
C GLN A 184 12.33 22.60 18.90
N ILE A 185 11.95 21.87 17.84
CA ILE A 185 11.60 22.50 16.56
C ILE A 185 10.32 23.33 16.71
N THR A 186 9.29 22.80 17.38
CA THR A 186 8.04 23.52 17.66
C THR A 186 8.30 24.82 18.42
N ALA A 187 9.15 24.80 19.45
CA ALA A 187 9.55 26.00 20.20
C ALA A 187 10.15 27.07 19.28
N GLN A 188 11.14 26.72 18.46
CA GLN A 188 11.74 27.66 17.49
C GLN A 188 10.72 28.24 16.52
N LEU A 189 9.79 27.42 16.01
CA LEU A 189 8.75 27.87 15.08
C LEU A 189 7.75 28.84 15.74
N LEU A 190 7.41 28.60 17.01
CA LEU A 190 6.56 29.50 17.80
C LEU A 190 7.26 30.84 18.06
N GLU A 191 8.53 30.81 18.49
CA GLU A 191 9.34 32.03 18.72
C GLU A 191 9.52 32.83 17.42
N ALA A 192 9.78 32.15 16.29
CA ALA A 192 9.86 32.78 14.98
C ALA A 192 8.53 33.42 14.52
N SER A 193 7.41 32.97 15.09
CA SER A 193 6.07 33.55 14.89
C SER A 193 5.73 34.63 15.92
N GLY A 194 6.65 34.91 16.86
CA GLY A 194 6.52 35.86 17.96
C GLY A 194 5.53 35.44 19.04
N VAL A 195 5.34 34.12 19.21
CA VAL A 195 4.62 33.52 20.34
C VAL A 195 5.60 33.31 21.49
N LYS A 196 5.15 33.55 22.73
CA LYS A 196 5.92 33.29 23.95
C LYS A 196 5.87 31.81 24.29
N VAL A 197 7.02 31.15 24.33
CA VAL A 197 7.09 29.70 24.57
C VAL A 197 7.31 29.38 26.03
N ILE A 198 6.63 28.33 26.52
CA ILE A 198 6.95 27.62 27.75
C ILE A 198 7.20 26.16 27.36
N GLY A 199 8.34 25.59 27.73
CA GLY A 199 8.68 24.20 27.42
C GLY A 199 8.73 23.33 28.67
N THR A 200 8.23 22.11 28.57
CA THR A 200 8.29 21.15 29.68
C THR A 200 8.66 19.75 29.21
N ASP A 201 9.51 19.06 29.98
CA ASP A 201 9.94 17.68 29.74
C ASP A 201 10.21 16.97 31.08
N LEU A 202 10.22 15.64 31.09
CA LEU A 202 10.58 14.86 32.28
C LEU A 202 12.10 14.79 32.49
N SER A 203 12.89 15.01 31.45
CA SER A 203 14.35 14.91 31.49
C SER A 203 15.00 16.29 31.63
N ASP A 204 15.68 16.52 32.76
CA ASP A 204 16.47 17.74 32.97
C ASP A 204 17.58 17.91 31.93
N LYS A 205 18.16 16.80 31.46
CA LYS A 205 19.16 16.81 30.39
C LYS A 205 18.57 17.36 29.08
N ILE A 206 17.34 16.97 28.73
CA ILE A 206 16.64 17.50 27.54
C ILE A 206 16.35 19.01 27.72
N LEU A 207 15.94 19.43 28.92
CA LEU A 207 15.67 20.83 29.20
C LEU A 207 16.94 21.69 29.14
N GLU A 208 18.07 21.19 29.64
CA GLU A 208 19.35 21.88 29.53
C GLU A 208 19.75 22.09 28.07
N GLU A 209 19.62 21.04 27.26
CA GLU A 209 19.91 21.10 25.82
C GLU A 209 18.94 22.04 25.08
N SER A 210 17.68 22.10 25.52
CA SER A 210 16.66 22.96 24.92
C SER A 210 16.95 24.46 25.09
N LYS A 211 17.79 24.87 26.06
CA LYS A 211 18.21 26.28 26.25
C LYS A 211 18.94 26.85 25.04
N LYS A 212 19.53 25.99 24.19
CA LYS A 212 20.20 26.40 22.95
C LYS A 212 19.23 26.95 21.91
N VAL A 213 17.96 26.53 21.97
CA VAL A 213 16.97 26.73 20.90
C VAL A 213 15.62 27.27 21.39
N CYS A 214 15.45 27.47 22.70
CA CYS A 214 14.25 28.02 23.32
C CYS A 214 14.68 29.08 24.34
N SER A 215 14.24 30.32 24.13
CA SER A 215 14.43 31.45 25.04
C SER A 215 13.37 31.53 26.14
N GLY A 216 12.30 30.75 26.00
CA GLY A 216 11.16 30.69 26.92
C GLY A 216 11.45 30.04 28.27
N LEU A 217 10.42 30.00 29.14
CA LEU A 217 10.49 29.29 30.41
C LEU A 217 10.61 27.79 30.17
N LEU A 218 11.66 27.16 30.70
CA LEU A 218 11.87 25.71 30.67
C LEU A 218 11.76 25.13 32.08
N ILE A 219 10.91 24.13 32.27
CA ILE A 219 10.63 23.55 33.59
C ILE A 219 10.38 22.05 33.48
N ASN A 220 10.74 21.29 34.52
CA ASN A 220 10.51 19.85 34.56
C ASN A 220 9.02 19.55 34.76
N SER A 221 8.47 18.62 33.96
CA SER A 221 7.06 18.21 34.03
C SER A 221 6.68 17.56 35.36
N ALA A 222 7.65 17.03 36.11
CA ALA A 222 7.45 16.45 37.45
C ALA A 222 7.67 17.47 38.58
N ASP A 223 8.08 18.70 38.27
CA ASP A 223 8.26 19.74 39.28
C ASP A 223 6.91 20.15 39.89
N ALA A 224 6.84 20.14 41.22
CA ALA A 224 5.66 20.56 41.96
C ALA A 224 5.27 22.02 41.68
N GLN A 225 6.20 22.84 41.22
CA GLN A 225 6.01 24.25 40.90
C GLN A 225 5.57 24.50 39.45
N LEU A 226 5.46 23.48 38.59
CA LEU A 226 5.09 23.62 37.17
C LEU A 226 3.88 24.53 36.96
N GLU A 227 2.78 24.24 37.66
CA GLU A 227 1.54 25.01 37.56
C GLU A 227 1.73 26.47 37.97
N GLN A 228 2.40 26.70 39.09
CA GLN A 228 2.62 28.03 39.61
C GLN A 228 3.56 28.85 38.71
N ALA A 229 4.57 28.22 38.12
CA ALA A 229 5.48 28.84 37.17
C ALA A 229 4.76 29.23 35.86
N VAL A 230 3.93 28.34 35.32
CA VAL A 230 3.11 28.63 34.13
C VAL A 230 2.13 29.76 34.40
N LEU A 231 1.43 29.74 35.54
CA LEU A 231 0.52 30.82 35.92
C LEU A 231 1.25 32.16 36.09
N ASN A 232 2.46 32.18 36.63
CA ASN A 232 3.25 33.41 36.73
C ASN A 232 3.70 33.92 35.35
N ALA A 233 4.02 33.03 34.41
CA ALA A 233 4.42 33.39 33.06
C ALA A 233 3.24 33.82 32.14
N THR A 234 1.99 33.63 32.60
CA THR A 234 0.77 33.84 31.81
C THR A 234 -0.24 34.76 32.48
N ASP A 235 0.24 35.67 33.34
CA ASP A 235 -0.61 36.63 34.08
C ASP A 235 -1.78 35.95 34.82
N ARG A 236 -1.54 34.73 35.30
CA ARG A 236 -2.48 33.86 36.05
C ARG A 236 -3.67 33.36 35.21
N HIS A 237 -3.65 33.53 33.90
CA HIS A 237 -4.73 33.06 33.01
C HIS A 237 -4.55 31.61 32.56
N GLY A 238 -3.32 31.09 32.55
CA GLY A 238 -3.00 29.83 31.87
C GLY A 238 -2.66 30.08 30.40
N VAL A 239 -2.26 29.02 29.68
CA VAL A 239 -1.74 29.18 28.31
C VAL A 239 -2.81 29.27 27.24
N ASP A 240 -2.55 30.07 26.19
CA ASP A 240 -3.47 30.21 25.03
C ASP A 240 -3.60 28.89 24.26
N ALA A 241 -2.48 28.21 24.06
CA ALA A 241 -2.47 26.86 23.53
C ALA A 241 -1.44 25.94 24.20
N VAL A 242 -1.66 24.64 24.06
CA VAL A 242 -0.72 23.58 24.42
C VAL A 242 -0.45 22.72 23.20
N ILE A 243 0.81 22.51 22.83
CA ILE A 243 1.21 21.55 21.80
C ILE A 243 1.91 20.37 22.46
N ILE A 244 1.31 19.19 22.36
CA ILE A 244 1.83 17.95 22.93
C ILE A 244 2.68 17.24 21.89
N THR A 245 3.99 17.24 22.08
CA THR A 245 4.99 16.57 21.23
C THR A 245 5.57 15.30 21.88
N ALA A 246 5.20 15.02 23.13
CA ALA A 246 5.59 13.81 23.86
C ALA A 246 5.04 12.52 23.23
N GLY A 247 5.79 11.43 23.37
CA GLY A 247 5.35 10.06 23.06
C GLY A 247 5.27 9.21 24.33
N THR A 248 4.07 8.81 24.74
CA THR A 248 3.86 8.00 25.96
C THR A 248 2.51 7.28 25.94
N SER A 249 2.39 6.18 26.67
CA SER A 249 1.12 5.49 26.91
C SER A 249 0.30 6.10 28.04
N SER A 250 0.82 7.13 28.72
CA SER A 250 0.15 7.82 29.83
C SER A 250 -0.77 8.94 29.34
N LEU A 251 -1.91 9.14 30.01
CA LEU A 251 -2.78 10.31 29.83
C LEU A 251 -2.19 11.61 30.42
N GLY A 252 -1.10 11.51 31.19
CA GLY A 252 -0.48 12.64 31.89
C GLY A 252 -0.30 13.92 31.05
N PRO A 253 0.29 13.87 29.85
CA PRO A 253 0.43 15.05 28.99
C PRO A 253 -0.89 15.72 28.65
N VAL A 254 -1.94 14.95 28.37
CA VAL A 254 -3.27 15.46 27.99
C VAL A 254 -3.97 16.07 29.20
N GLU A 255 -3.82 15.47 30.38
CA GLU A 255 -4.34 16.03 31.64
C GLU A 255 -3.63 17.33 32.02
N THR A 256 -2.30 17.35 31.97
CA THR A 256 -1.49 18.54 32.23
C THR A 256 -1.85 19.66 31.26
N ALA A 257 -2.06 19.35 29.98
CA ALA A 257 -2.51 20.33 29.00
C ALA A 257 -3.85 20.97 29.39
N GLY A 258 -4.86 20.16 29.76
CA GLY A 258 -6.15 20.67 30.19
C GLY A 258 -6.07 21.51 31.46
N LYS A 259 -5.23 21.10 32.41
CA LYS A 259 -5.02 21.81 33.68
C LYS A 259 -4.36 23.17 33.48
N LEU A 260 -3.38 23.28 32.59
CA LEU A 260 -2.58 24.50 32.41
C LEU A 260 -3.12 25.45 31.32
N SER A 261 -4.05 25.00 30.49
CA SER A 261 -4.73 25.86 29.50
C SER A 261 -5.61 26.91 30.17
N ARG A 262 -5.72 28.10 29.56
CA ARG A 262 -6.76 29.08 29.93
C ARG A 262 -8.15 28.63 29.50
N THR A 263 -9.19 29.30 29.99
CA THR A 263 -10.55 29.17 29.44
C THR A 263 -10.54 29.52 27.95
N LYS A 264 -11.19 28.69 27.13
CA LYS A 264 -11.20 28.76 25.65
C LYS A 264 -9.82 28.59 25.01
N GLY A 265 -8.90 27.90 25.68
CA GLY A 265 -7.59 27.54 25.11
C GLY A 265 -7.68 26.33 24.17
N THR A 266 -6.63 26.15 23.37
CA THR A 266 -6.53 25.05 22.39
C THR A 266 -5.45 24.05 22.80
N VAL A 267 -5.78 22.76 22.80
CA VAL A 267 -4.81 21.67 22.99
C VAL A 267 -4.62 20.94 21.65
N VAL A 268 -3.38 20.86 21.18
CA VAL A 268 -3.00 20.19 19.94
C VAL A 268 -2.17 18.94 20.24
N ILE A 269 -2.64 17.79 19.78
CA ILE A 269 -1.89 16.54 19.85
C ILE A 269 -1.06 16.36 18.58
N VAL A 270 0.27 16.35 18.72
CA VAL A 270 1.24 16.03 17.64
C VAL A 270 1.92 14.69 17.92
N GLY A 271 2.32 14.46 19.16
CA GLY A 271 2.99 13.24 19.61
C GLY A 271 2.03 12.06 19.81
N ALA A 272 2.61 10.89 20.08
CA ALA A 272 1.86 9.66 20.30
C ALA A 272 1.41 9.55 21.78
N VAL A 273 0.22 10.06 22.08
CA VAL A 273 -0.43 9.98 23.41
C VAL A 273 -1.84 9.41 23.31
N PRO A 274 -2.41 8.85 24.39
CA PRO A 274 -3.80 8.40 24.38
C PRO A 274 -4.77 9.57 24.28
N THR A 275 -5.93 9.39 23.65
CA THR A 275 -6.90 10.45 23.34
C THR A 275 -8.00 10.64 24.40
N GLY A 276 -7.73 10.30 25.66
CA GLY A 276 -8.66 10.50 26.77
C GLY A 276 -8.40 11.80 27.53
N PHE A 277 -9.39 12.32 28.28
CA PHE A 277 -9.21 13.50 29.13
C PHE A 277 -10.25 13.58 30.27
N SER A 278 -9.87 14.26 31.36
CA SER A 278 -10.74 14.59 32.47
C SER A 278 -11.76 15.64 32.06
N ARG A 279 -13.04 15.31 32.29
CA ARG A 279 -14.15 16.23 32.04
C ARG A 279 -13.97 17.53 32.82
N ASP A 280 -13.50 17.49 34.06
CA ASP A 280 -13.39 18.70 34.89
C ASP A 280 -12.43 19.75 34.29
N ASN A 281 -11.32 19.30 33.70
CA ASN A 281 -10.30 20.20 33.14
C ASN A 281 -10.73 20.77 31.78
N TYR A 282 -11.38 19.96 30.94
CA TYR A 282 -11.73 20.36 29.58
C TYR A 282 -13.10 21.03 29.48
N TYR A 283 -14.10 20.52 30.21
CA TYR A 283 -15.47 21.02 30.13
C TYR A 283 -15.63 22.40 30.77
N LYS A 284 -15.11 22.61 31.98
CA LYS A 284 -15.27 23.88 32.71
C LYS A 284 -14.60 25.06 32.01
N LYS A 285 -13.53 24.78 31.25
CA LYS A 285 -12.77 25.76 30.50
C LYS A 285 -13.19 25.85 29.03
N GLU A 286 -14.11 25.01 28.57
CA GLU A 286 -14.53 24.93 27.17
C GLU A 286 -13.34 24.83 26.20
N LEU A 287 -12.41 23.91 26.49
CA LEU A 287 -11.19 23.72 25.69
C LEU A 287 -11.49 23.06 24.34
N GLU A 288 -10.73 23.47 23.33
CA GLU A 288 -10.70 22.78 22.05
C GLU A 288 -9.56 21.74 22.04
N LEU A 289 -9.82 20.52 21.57
CA LEU A 289 -8.81 19.48 21.40
C LEU A 289 -8.69 19.14 19.91
N LYS A 290 -7.51 19.40 19.32
CA LYS A 290 -7.21 19.18 17.91
C LYS A 290 -6.17 18.08 17.73
N MET A 291 -6.35 17.27 16.69
CA MET A 291 -5.34 16.32 16.23
C MET A 291 -4.54 16.91 15.07
N SER A 292 -3.21 16.92 15.20
CA SER A 292 -2.31 17.28 14.11
C SER A 292 -2.05 16.07 13.21
N CYS A 293 -2.48 16.15 11.96
CA CYS A 293 -2.26 15.09 10.97
C CYS A 293 -0.86 15.22 10.34
N SER A 294 0.16 14.60 10.97
CA SER A 294 1.54 14.53 10.43
C SER A 294 2.05 15.90 9.95
N TYR A 295 2.57 16.00 8.72
CA TYR A 295 3.01 17.26 8.10
C TYR A 295 1.91 17.96 7.26
N GLY A 296 0.63 17.63 7.49
CA GLY A 296 -0.52 18.44 7.09
C GLY A 296 -1.43 17.88 5.99
N PRO A 297 -2.36 18.72 5.49
CA PRO A 297 -3.29 18.35 4.41
C PRO A 297 -2.60 17.78 3.17
N GLY A 298 -3.16 16.70 2.63
CA GLY A 298 -2.54 15.85 1.60
C GLY A 298 -2.21 14.46 2.12
N ARG A 299 -1.86 14.37 3.41
CA ARG A 299 -1.50 13.11 4.04
C ARG A 299 -2.66 12.11 3.99
N TYR A 300 -2.36 10.86 3.61
CA TYR A 300 -3.33 9.77 3.44
C TYR A 300 -4.31 9.97 2.28
N ASN A 301 -4.05 10.94 1.40
CA ASN A 301 -4.82 11.11 0.17
C ASN A 301 -4.00 10.64 -1.03
N ALA A 302 -4.41 9.52 -1.63
CA ALA A 302 -3.72 8.96 -2.80
C ALA A 302 -3.71 9.89 -4.02
N ASN A 303 -4.72 10.74 -4.21
CA ASN A 303 -4.68 11.72 -5.30
C ASN A 303 -3.56 12.74 -5.09
N TYR A 304 -3.30 13.14 -3.84
CA TYR A 304 -2.25 14.07 -3.50
C TYR A 304 -0.87 13.40 -3.45
N GLU A 305 -0.70 12.34 -2.65
CA GLU A 305 0.59 11.68 -2.41
C GLU A 305 1.01 10.76 -3.56
N GLU A 306 0.10 10.04 -4.23
CA GLU A 306 0.47 9.10 -5.30
C GLU A 306 0.31 9.71 -6.70
N LYS A 307 -0.76 10.49 -6.94
CA LYS A 307 -1.06 11.04 -8.28
C LYS A 307 -0.54 12.47 -8.51
N GLY A 308 0.04 13.11 -7.50
CA GLY A 308 0.58 14.47 -7.64
C GLY A 308 -0.48 15.58 -7.81
N LEU A 309 -1.75 15.32 -7.51
CA LEU A 309 -2.83 16.29 -7.65
C LEU A 309 -2.90 17.20 -6.41
N ASP A 310 -2.36 18.42 -6.52
CA ASP A 310 -2.39 19.43 -5.45
C ASP A 310 -3.80 20.02 -5.24
N TYR A 311 -4.06 20.50 -4.02
CA TYR A 311 -5.28 21.23 -3.69
C TYR A 311 -5.23 22.66 -4.21
N PRO A 312 -6.35 23.23 -4.68
CA PRO A 312 -6.36 24.62 -5.06
C PRO A 312 -6.00 25.51 -3.85
N ILE A 313 -5.01 26.37 -4.05
CA ILE A 313 -4.39 27.19 -3.00
C ILE A 313 -5.38 28.04 -2.19
N ALA A 314 -6.49 28.45 -2.81
CA ALA A 314 -7.52 29.26 -2.17
C ALA A 314 -8.35 28.49 -1.12
N TYR A 315 -8.44 27.16 -1.22
CA TYR A 315 -9.22 26.33 -0.29
C TYR A 315 -8.34 25.65 0.76
N VAL A 316 -7.15 25.21 0.37
CA VAL A 316 -6.18 24.60 1.28
C VAL A 316 -4.89 25.35 1.09
N ARG A 317 -4.59 26.33 1.95
CA ARG A 317 -3.38 27.15 1.83
C ARG A 317 -2.11 26.36 2.11
N TRP A 318 -2.18 25.46 3.10
CA TRP A 318 -1.04 24.74 3.66
C TRP A 318 -1.20 23.24 3.47
N THR A 319 -0.44 22.70 2.52
CA THR A 319 -0.35 21.25 2.27
C THR A 319 0.97 20.71 2.79
N GLU A 320 1.15 19.39 2.77
CA GLU A 320 2.42 18.73 3.04
C GLU A 320 3.61 19.40 2.32
N ASN A 321 3.46 19.66 1.02
CA ASN A 321 4.49 20.27 0.20
C ASN A 321 4.82 21.70 0.65
N ARG A 322 3.79 22.48 0.95
CA ARG A 322 3.95 23.90 1.30
C ARG A 322 4.44 24.07 2.73
N ASN A 323 4.11 23.16 3.64
CA ASN A 323 4.78 23.04 4.94
C ASN A 323 6.29 22.82 4.75
N MET A 324 6.70 21.86 3.91
CA MET A 324 8.12 21.62 3.61
C MET A 324 8.83 22.83 3.00
N LYS A 325 8.20 23.50 2.02
CA LYS A 325 8.73 24.74 1.44
C LYS A 325 8.92 25.83 2.50
N SER A 326 7.91 26.08 3.33
CA SER A 326 8.00 27.05 4.43
C SER A 326 9.10 26.73 5.43
N VAL A 327 9.32 25.45 5.74
CA VAL A 327 10.43 25.01 6.60
C VAL A 327 11.79 25.37 5.98
N LEU A 328 11.99 25.04 4.71
CA LEU A 328 13.23 25.33 3.99
C LEU A 328 13.47 26.85 3.89
N ASP A 329 12.42 27.63 3.67
CA ASP A 329 12.49 29.10 3.68
C ASP A 329 12.92 29.64 5.05
N LEU A 330 12.41 29.09 6.15
CA LEU A 330 12.80 29.49 7.51
C LEU A 330 14.24 29.10 7.85
N MET A 331 14.69 27.92 7.41
CA MET A 331 16.10 27.51 7.53
C MET A 331 17.00 28.46 6.72
N SER A 332 16.62 28.75 5.48
CA SER A 332 17.34 29.68 4.60
C SER A 332 17.45 31.09 5.19
N GLN A 333 16.45 31.54 5.95
CA GLN A 333 16.44 32.84 6.62
C GLN A 333 17.17 32.82 7.98
N GLY A 334 17.64 31.66 8.44
CA GLY A 334 18.25 31.49 9.77
C GLY A 334 17.25 31.58 10.93
N LYS A 335 15.94 31.52 10.67
CA LYS A 335 14.88 31.55 11.69
C LYS A 335 14.58 30.18 12.29
N LEU A 336 15.07 29.11 11.65
CA LEU A 336 14.99 27.74 12.15
C LEU A 336 16.38 27.12 12.06
N ASN A 337 17.00 26.82 13.20
CA ASN A 337 18.31 26.21 13.27
C ASN A 337 18.21 24.73 13.67
N VAL A 338 18.53 23.84 12.74
CA VAL A 338 18.59 22.39 12.96
C VAL A 338 19.99 21.85 13.18
N LYS A 339 21.04 22.66 12.97
CA LYS A 339 22.43 22.24 13.20
C LYS A 339 22.65 21.90 14.67
N ASP A 340 22.14 22.75 15.55
CA ASP A 340 22.25 22.58 17.01
C ASP A 340 21.40 21.40 17.52
N LEU A 341 20.49 20.88 16.70
CA LEU A 341 19.66 19.70 17.00
C LEU A 341 20.30 18.39 16.50
N THR A 342 21.38 18.46 15.74
CA THR A 342 22.10 17.28 15.26
C THR A 342 23.05 16.80 16.35
N THR A 343 22.79 15.63 16.94
CA THR A 343 23.68 15.06 17.95
C THR A 343 24.64 14.05 17.38
N HIS A 344 24.25 13.33 16.32
CA HIS A 344 25.07 12.30 15.70
C HIS A 344 24.95 12.32 14.18
N GLU A 345 26.03 11.89 13.53
CA GLU A 345 26.09 11.62 12.11
C GLU A 345 26.79 10.28 11.91
N PHE A 346 26.18 9.39 11.15
CA PHE A 346 26.71 8.08 10.81
C PHE A 346 26.83 7.96 9.29
N ASP A 347 27.82 7.23 8.81
CA ASP A 347 27.78 6.74 7.43
C ASP A 347 26.64 5.72 7.29
N PHE A 348 26.00 5.66 6.11
CA PHE A 348 24.84 4.80 5.90
C PHE A 348 25.12 3.32 6.21
N ASN A 349 26.36 2.86 5.97
CA ASN A 349 26.79 1.50 6.30
C ASN A 349 26.77 1.20 7.82
N GLN A 350 26.73 2.23 8.66
CA GLN A 350 26.65 2.16 10.13
C GLN A 350 25.24 2.46 10.64
N ALA A 351 24.22 2.51 9.76
CA ALA A 351 22.86 2.84 10.18
C ALA A 351 22.33 1.90 11.28
N ILE A 352 22.70 0.61 11.25
CA ILE A 352 22.27 -0.35 12.28
C ILE A 352 22.79 0.05 13.67
N ASP A 353 24.01 0.56 13.76
CA ASP A 353 24.62 1.01 15.02
C ASP A 353 23.86 2.23 15.58
N ALA A 354 23.45 3.15 14.69
CA ALA A 354 22.62 4.29 15.05
C ALA A 354 21.28 3.86 15.66
N TYR A 355 20.59 2.88 15.07
CA TYR A 355 19.35 2.34 15.66
C TYR A 355 19.59 1.56 16.95
N GLN A 356 20.71 0.85 17.08
CA GLN A 356 21.05 0.16 18.31
C GLN A 356 21.26 1.15 19.46
N MET A 357 21.96 2.27 19.21
CA MET A 357 22.10 3.37 20.16
C MET A 357 20.74 3.94 20.60
N ILE A 358 19.81 4.14 19.67
CA ILE A 358 18.45 4.63 19.98
C ILE A 358 17.70 3.65 20.89
N VAL A 359 17.75 2.36 20.56
CA VAL A 359 17.00 1.32 21.29
C VAL A 359 17.57 1.11 22.69
N ASP A 360 18.90 1.04 22.81
CA ASP A 360 19.59 0.81 24.08
C ASP A 360 19.65 2.07 24.95
N LYS A 361 19.36 3.24 24.36
CA LYS A 361 19.51 4.56 25.00
C LYS A 361 20.92 4.74 25.59
N SER A 362 21.93 4.25 24.87
CA SER A 362 23.32 4.22 25.33
C SER A 362 23.97 5.61 25.36
N ASP A 363 23.46 6.56 24.57
CA ASP A 363 23.86 7.97 24.61
C ASP A 363 22.63 8.89 24.46
N PHE A 364 22.83 10.19 24.71
CA PHE A 364 21.84 11.22 24.48
C PHE A 364 21.73 11.56 22.99
N PHE A 365 20.51 11.56 22.47
CA PHE A 365 20.26 11.86 21.07
C PHE A 365 19.06 12.77 20.85
N LEU A 366 19.13 13.60 19.81
CA LEU A 366 18.00 14.35 19.26
C LEU A 366 17.84 13.99 17.78
N GLY A 367 18.51 14.70 16.88
CA GLY A 367 18.56 14.38 15.46
C GLY A 367 19.81 13.56 15.11
N ILE A 368 19.59 12.48 14.36
CA ILE A 368 20.64 11.54 13.94
C ILE A 368 20.63 11.49 12.41
N LEU A 369 21.71 11.95 11.79
CA LEU A 369 21.86 11.97 10.34
C LEU A 369 22.56 10.71 9.83
N LEU A 370 22.11 10.23 8.68
CA LEU A 370 22.84 9.26 7.87
C LEU A 370 23.42 9.97 6.65
N ARG A 371 24.69 9.71 6.35
CA ARG A 371 25.42 10.20 5.18
C ARG A 371 25.61 9.08 4.16
N TYR A 372 25.40 9.40 2.88
CA TYR A 372 25.51 8.45 1.77
C TYR A 372 26.77 8.70 0.94
N ASP A 373 27.29 7.63 0.32
CA ASP A 373 28.38 7.72 -0.66
C ASP A 373 27.82 8.18 -2.01
N THR A 374 28.13 9.43 -2.38
CA THR A 374 27.63 10.05 -3.60
C THR A 374 28.48 9.75 -4.83
N GLU A 375 29.64 9.10 -4.68
CA GLU A 375 30.51 8.74 -5.81
C GLU A 375 30.16 7.36 -6.37
N LYS A 376 29.43 6.54 -5.62
CA LYS A 376 28.99 5.23 -6.06
C LYS A 376 28.09 5.30 -7.30
N ASP A 377 28.44 4.52 -8.32
CA ASP A 377 27.63 4.39 -9.54
C ASP A 377 26.33 3.64 -9.23
N HIS A 378 25.21 4.27 -9.60
CA HIS A 378 23.86 3.72 -9.47
C HIS A 378 23.15 3.66 -10.82
N THR A 379 23.90 3.59 -11.92
CA THR A 379 23.34 3.29 -13.22
C THR A 379 22.63 1.94 -13.14
N PRO A 380 21.34 1.83 -13.55
CA PRO A 380 20.63 0.56 -13.58
C PRO A 380 21.38 -0.46 -14.42
N LYS A 381 22.01 -1.44 -13.77
CA LYS A 381 22.60 -2.60 -14.43
C LYS A 381 21.72 -3.77 -14.08
N PHE A 382 20.78 -4.11 -14.96
CA PHE A 382 20.10 -5.38 -14.88
C PHE A 382 21.13 -6.47 -15.22
N GLU A 383 21.74 -7.05 -14.20
CA GLU A 383 22.60 -8.21 -14.39
C GLU A 383 21.71 -9.39 -14.81
N LYS A 384 21.69 -9.65 -16.13
CA LYS A 384 21.11 -10.88 -16.66
C LYS A 384 21.73 -12.04 -15.91
N ASP A 385 20.88 -12.91 -15.35
CA ASP A 385 21.33 -14.12 -14.67
C ASP A 385 22.31 -14.88 -15.59
N LYS A 386 23.57 -14.98 -15.12
CA LYS A 386 24.68 -15.62 -15.85
C LYS A 386 24.51 -17.14 -15.96
N GLN A 387 23.51 -17.73 -15.30
CA GLN A 387 23.17 -19.14 -15.50
C GLN A 387 22.55 -19.36 -16.88
N THR A 388 23.41 -19.60 -17.87
CA THR A 388 23.03 -20.16 -19.17
C THR A 388 22.74 -21.66 -19.04
N LYS A 389 21.43 -21.97 -19.05
CA LYS A 389 20.71 -23.12 -19.65
C LYS A 389 21.16 -24.57 -19.36
N LYS A 390 20.15 -25.38 -18.98
CA LYS A 390 19.70 -26.46 -19.88
C LYS A 390 18.64 -25.87 -20.82
N ALA A 391 18.72 -26.16 -22.12
CA ALA A 391 17.80 -25.63 -23.14
C ALA A 391 16.34 -26.10 -22.95
N ASP A 392 16.10 -27.09 -22.11
CA ASP A 392 14.81 -27.75 -21.91
C ASP A 392 13.97 -27.18 -20.74
N THR A 393 14.44 -26.14 -20.03
CA THR A 393 13.74 -25.59 -18.86
C THR A 393 13.16 -24.21 -19.14
N LEU A 394 11.83 -24.08 -19.07
CA LEU A 394 11.10 -22.81 -19.21
C LEU A 394 11.57 -21.75 -18.21
N GLY A 395 12.09 -20.63 -18.69
CA GLY A 395 12.31 -19.46 -17.84
C GLY A 395 10.99 -18.79 -17.48
N ILE A 396 10.65 -18.75 -16.19
CA ILE A 396 9.41 -18.14 -15.70
C ILE A 396 9.74 -16.87 -14.91
N SER A 397 9.14 -15.75 -15.31
CA SER A 397 9.32 -14.46 -14.66
C SER A 397 7.97 -13.84 -14.29
N TYR A 398 7.97 -12.92 -13.33
CA TYR A 398 6.76 -12.29 -12.80
C TYR A 398 6.84 -10.77 -12.88
N ILE A 399 5.77 -10.13 -13.33
CA ILE A 399 5.56 -8.69 -13.28
C ILE A 399 4.43 -8.43 -12.29
N GLY A 400 4.76 -7.77 -11.18
CA GLY A 400 3.88 -7.66 -10.02
C GLY A 400 3.86 -8.96 -9.20
N ALA A 401 3.75 -8.81 -7.89
CA ALA A 401 3.49 -9.90 -6.96
C ALA A 401 2.85 -9.33 -5.68
N GLY A 402 1.61 -8.86 -5.82
CA GLY A 402 0.83 -8.37 -4.70
C GLY A 402 0.51 -9.49 -3.68
N SER A 403 -0.27 -9.13 -2.66
CA SER A 403 -0.69 -10.08 -1.61
C SER A 403 -1.39 -11.31 -2.16
N PHE A 404 -2.18 -11.16 -3.23
CA PHE A 404 -2.85 -12.25 -3.92
C PHE A 404 -1.85 -13.26 -4.50
N ALA A 405 -0.93 -12.80 -5.36
CA ALA A 405 0.05 -13.67 -6.01
C ALA A 405 0.96 -14.39 -4.99
N GLN A 406 1.43 -13.68 -3.96
CA GLN A 406 2.23 -14.27 -2.89
C GLN A 406 1.48 -15.32 -2.05
N SER A 407 0.17 -15.19 -1.93
CA SER A 407 -0.64 -16.09 -1.09
C SER A 407 -1.21 -17.27 -1.87
N LEU A 408 -1.47 -17.11 -3.17
CA LEU A 408 -2.27 -18.06 -3.96
C LEU A 408 -1.59 -18.58 -5.22
N LEU A 409 -0.66 -17.84 -5.83
CA LEU A 409 -0.01 -18.24 -7.09
C LEU A 409 1.41 -18.78 -6.85
N LEU A 410 2.28 -17.93 -6.28
CA LEU A 410 3.69 -18.26 -6.04
C LEU A 410 3.91 -19.52 -5.17
N PRO A 411 3.06 -19.84 -4.17
CA PRO A 411 3.20 -21.11 -3.44
C PRO A 411 3.04 -22.36 -4.31
N ASN A 412 2.35 -22.27 -5.45
CA ASN A 412 2.20 -23.38 -6.40
C ASN A 412 3.32 -23.44 -7.44
N MET A 413 4.29 -22.52 -7.36
CA MET A 413 5.47 -22.45 -8.23
C MET A 413 6.71 -23.09 -7.61
N ASP A 414 6.56 -23.80 -6.48
CA ASP A 414 7.68 -24.45 -5.81
C ASP A 414 8.42 -25.40 -6.75
N LYS A 415 9.75 -25.35 -6.73
CA LYS A 415 10.68 -26.13 -7.58
C LYS A 415 10.64 -25.81 -9.08
N LEU A 416 9.89 -24.78 -9.51
CA LEU A 416 9.99 -24.28 -10.87
C LEU A 416 11.17 -23.30 -11.01
N PRO A 417 11.79 -23.21 -12.20
CA PRO A 417 12.90 -22.29 -12.47
C PRO A 417 12.44 -20.83 -12.59
N LEU A 418 12.16 -20.21 -11.44
CA LEU A 418 11.79 -18.80 -11.33
C LEU A 418 13.02 -17.90 -11.56
N ARG A 419 12.97 -17.05 -12.59
CA ARG A 419 14.10 -16.23 -13.03
C ARG A 419 14.07 -14.85 -12.38
N THR A 420 13.11 -14.02 -12.77
CA THR A 420 13.10 -12.61 -12.40
C THR A 420 11.73 -12.18 -11.90
N ILE A 421 11.69 -11.43 -10.81
CA ILE A 421 10.48 -10.76 -10.32
C ILE A 421 10.64 -9.24 -10.42
N ALA A 422 9.67 -8.58 -11.05
CA ALA A 422 9.56 -7.12 -11.10
C ALA A 422 8.46 -6.63 -10.16
N THR A 423 8.77 -5.68 -9.28
CA THR A 423 7.74 -4.97 -8.50
C THR A 423 8.05 -3.48 -8.39
N LYS A 424 7.04 -2.65 -8.17
CA LYS A 424 7.22 -1.18 -8.03
C LYS A 424 8.20 -0.80 -6.92
N SER A 425 8.29 -1.58 -5.83
CA SER A 425 9.09 -1.25 -4.66
C SER A 425 10.32 -2.14 -4.53
N SER A 426 11.52 -1.55 -4.46
CA SER A 426 12.81 -2.25 -4.41
C SER A 426 12.91 -3.33 -3.32
N HIS A 427 12.58 -2.98 -2.08
CA HIS A 427 12.59 -3.92 -0.96
C HIS A 427 11.58 -5.07 -1.13
N THR A 428 10.43 -4.81 -1.76
CA THR A 428 9.41 -5.83 -2.02
C THR A 428 9.91 -6.82 -3.07
N ALA A 429 10.52 -6.33 -4.16
CA ALA A 429 11.11 -7.16 -5.21
C ALA A 429 12.15 -8.13 -4.62
N LYS A 430 13.09 -7.60 -3.82
CA LYS A 430 14.14 -8.40 -3.19
C LYS A 430 13.58 -9.42 -2.19
N ASN A 431 12.62 -9.01 -1.37
CA ASN A 431 12.00 -9.90 -0.39
C ASN A 431 11.29 -11.09 -1.05
N ILE A 432 10.52 -10.83 -2.10
CA ILE A 432 9.80 -11.88 -2.84
C ILE A 432 10.78 -12.79 -3.55
N ALA A 433 11.84 -12.23 -4.16
CA ALA A 433 12.87 -13.02 -4.82
C ALA A 433 13.54 -14.00 -3.85
N ASN A 434 13.96 -13.53 -2.68
CA ASN A 434 14.56 -14.38 -1.66
C ASN A 434 13.57 -15.43 -1.13
N LYS A 435 12.30 -15.05 -0.90
CA LYS A 435 11.29 -15.93 -0.32
C LYS A 435 10.90 -17.09 -1.23
N PHE A 436 10.82 -16.83 -2.54
CA PHE A 436 10.37 -17.80 -3.54
C PHE A 436 11.50 -18.30 -4.44
N ASN A 437 12.76 -18.00 -4.10
CA ASN A 437 13.97 -18.43 -4.81
C ASN A 437 14.00 -18.00 -6.29
N PHE A 438 13.64 -16.75 -6.59
CA PHE A 438 13.94 -16.17 -7.90
C PHE A 438 15.45 -15.91 -8.03
N SER A 439 16.01 -16.17 -9.21
CA SER A 439 17.43 -15.86 -9.49
C SER A 439 17.76 -14.37 -9.37
N SER A 440 16.82 -13.49 -9.73
CA SER A 440 17.03 -12.05 -9.74
C SER A 440 15.73 -11.28 -9.45
N SER A 441 15.88 -9.97 -9.23
CA SER A 441 14.76 -9.05 -8.97
C SER A 441 15.02 -7.71 -9.62
N THR A 442 13.97 -7.02 -10.06
CA THR A 442 14.04 -5.68 -10.66
C THR A 442 12.86 -4.82 -10.23
N CYS A 443 12.93 -3.52 -10.51
CA CYS A 443 11.78 -2.61 -10.47
C CYS A 443 11.27 -2.21 -11.85
N ASN A 444 11.95 -2.63 -12.93
CA ASN A 444 11.55 -2.35 -14.29
C ASN A 444 10.98 -3.61 -14.96
N ALA A 445 9.73 -3.54 -15.41
CA ALA A 445 9.09 -4.64 -16.13
C ALA A 445 9.76 -4.95 -17.47
N ASP A 446 10.32 -3.93 -18.14
CA ASP A 446 10.95 -4.09 -19.45
C ASP A 446 12.22 -4.96 -19.37
N ASP A 447 12.89 -5.03 -18.21
CA ASP A 447 14.02 -5.94 -18.00
C ASP A 447 13.60 -7.41 -18.15
N ILE A 448 12.37 -7.76 -17.74
CA ILE A 448 11.80 -9.11 -17.88
C ILE A 448 11.34 -9.34 -19.32
N ILE A 449 10.65 -8.36 -19.90
CA ILE A 449 10.07 -8.47 -21.23
C ILE A 449 11.18 -8.63 -22.29
N ASN A 450 12.29 -7.93 -22.11
CA ASN A 450 13.45 -7.97 -23.02
C ASN A 450 14.46 -9.09 -22.66
N ASP A 451 14.25 -9.88 -21.60
CA ASP A 451 15.13 -11.01 -21.27
C ASP A 451 14.86 -12.19 -22.21
N GLU A 452 15.81 -12.48 -23.09
CA GLU A 452 15.77 -13.63 -24.01
C GLU A 452 15.62 -14.99 -23.31
N ASN A 453 16.01 -15.09 -22.03
CA ASN A 453 15.90 -16.33 -21.26
C ASN A 453 14.56 -16.45 -20.50
N THR A 454 13.74 -15.40 -20.51
CA THR A 454 12.36 -15.48 -20.04
C THR A 454 11.47 -15.97 -21.17
N ASN A 455 10.78 -17.09 -20.96
CA ASN A 455 9.82 -17.67 -21.91
C ASN A 455 8.38 -17.36 -21.52
N VAL A 456 8.09 -17.41 -20.21
CA VAL A 456 6.76 -17.23 -19.66
C VAL A 456 6.76 -16.04 -18.70
N VAL A 457 5.79 -15.15 -18.85
CA VAL A 457 5.59 -13.99 -17.98
C VAL A 457 4.25 -14.13 -17.25
N PHE A 458 4.30 -14.08 -15.92
CA PHE A 458 3.11 -13.95 -15.08
C PHE A 458 2.88 -12.48 -14.73
N ILE A 459 1.73 -11.93 -15.12
CA ILE A 459 1.34 -10.55 -14.87
C ILE A 459 0.30 -10.54 -13.75
N THR A 460 0.67 -10.02 -12.58
CA THR A 460 -0.18 -9.97 -11.38
C THR A 460 -0.18 -8.57 -10.76
N THR A 461 -0.28 -7.56 -11.63
CA THR A 461 -0.23 -6.13 -11.28
C THR A 461 -1.62 -5.57 -10.92
N ARG A 462 -1.74 -4.24 -10.85
CA ARG A 462 -3.06 -3.59 -10.82
C ARG A 462 -3.69 -3.68 -12.22
N HIS A 463 -5.03 -3.72 -12.29
CA HIS A 463 -5.75 -4.05 -13.52
C HIS A 463 -5.41 -3.13 -14.70
N ASN A 464 -5.22 -1.84 -14.45
CA ASN A 464 -4.88 -0.85 -15.47
C ASN A 464 -3.52 -1.06 -16.16
N LEU A 465 -2.65 -1.91 -15.60
CA LEU A 465 -1.35 -2.23 -16.18
C LEU A 465 -1.36 -3.56 -16.95
N HIS A 466 -2.47 -4.30 -16.93
CA HIS A 466 -2.54 -5.62 -17.55
C HIS A 466 -2.37 -5.53 -19.06
N ALA A 467 -3.15 -4.69 -19.73
CA ALA A 467 -3.13 -4.56 -21.19
C ALA A 467 -1.73 -4.19 -21.72
N GLU A 468 -1.10 -3.17 -21.13
CA GLU A 468 0.24 -2.73 -21.51
C GLU A 468 1.26 -3.88 -21.41
N PHE A 469 1.33 -4.57 -20.26
CA PHE A 469 2.30 -5.64 -20.07
C PHE A 469 1.99 -6.89 -20.89
N VAL A 470 0.70 -7.21 -21.12
CA VAL A 470 0.29 -8.31 -22.01
C VAL A 470 0.75 -8.01 -23.43
N LEU A 471 0.44 -6.82 -23.96
CA LEU A 471 0.83 -6.41 -25.32
C LEU A 471 2.34 -6.41 -25.51
N LYS A 472 3.09 -5.79 -24.58
CA LYS A 472 4.56 -5.77 -24.63
C LYS A 472 5.17 -7.17 -24.58
N SER A 473 4.60 -8.07 -23.75
CA SER A 473 5.09 -9.45 -23.62
C SER A 473 4.82 -10.27 -24.87
N ILE A 474 3.60 -10.20 -25.42
CA ILE A 474 3.23 -10.92 -26.66
C ILE A 474 4.08 -10.44 -27.84
N LYS A 475 4.28 -9.12 -27.99
CA LYS A 475 5.15 -8.54 -29.04
C LYS A 475 6.59 -9.04 -28.98
N ASN A 476 7.07 -9.41 -27.79
CA ASN A 476 8.41 -9.97 -27.58
C ASN A 476 8.42 -11.51 -27.59
N GLY A 477 7.37 -12.15 -28.12
CA GLY A 477 7.27 -13.60 -28.26
C GLY A 477 7.21 -14.36 -26.94
N LYS A 478 6.72 -13.71 -25.86
CA LYS A 478 6.58 -14.35 -24.54
C LYS A 478 5.21 -15.01 -24.41
N HIS A 479 5.15 -16.19 -23.80
CA HIS A 479 3.88 -16.75 -23.32
C HIS A 479 3.43 -15.98 -22.08
N VAL A 480 2.14 -15.69 -21.98
CA VAL A 480 1.59 -14.79 -20.96
C VAL A 480 0.53 -15.48 -20.13
N PHE A 481 0.71 -15.46 -18.82
CA PHE A 481 -0.36 -15.66 -17.85
C PHE A 481 -0.68 -14.32 -17.20
N VAL A 482 -1.91 -13.85 -17.29
CA VAL A 482 -2.33 -12.58 -16.68
C VAL A 482 -3.48 -12.82 -15.71
N GLU A 483 -3.38 -12.24 -14.51
CA GLU A 483 -4.50 -12.26 -13.58
C GLU A 483 -5.70 -11.50 -14.13
N LYS A 484 -6.91 -11.85 -13.69
CA LYS A 484 -8.13 -11.20 -14.20
C LYS A 484 -8.28 -9.76 -13.66
N PRO A 485 -8.86 -8.83 -14.44
CA PRO A 485 -9.31 -8.97 -15.83
C PRO A 485 -8.17 -8.87 -16.85
N LEU A 486 -8.42 -9.24 -18.10
CA LEU A 486 -7.43 -9.09 -19.17
C LEU A 486 -7.04 -7.61 -19.42
N CYS A 487 -8.01 -6.71 -19.40
CA CYS A 487 -7.87 -5.28 -19.66
C CYS A 487 -9.03 -4.47 -19.05
N LEU A 488 -8.98 -3.14 -19.12
CA LEU A 488 -10.01 -2.25 -18.57
C LEU A 488 -10.88 -1.58 -19.63
N THR A 489 -10.48 -1.62 -20.90
CA THR A 489 -11.20 -0.97 -22.00
C THR A 489 -11.43 -1.91 -23.19
N ARG A 490 -12.40 -1.58 -24.06
CA ARG A 490 -12.68 -2.37 -25.27
C ARG A 490 -11.58 -2.18 -26.31
N GLU A 491 -11.03 -0.98 -26.36
CA GLU A 491 -9.94 -0.60 -27.24
C GLU A 491 -8.71 -1.48 -26.95
N GLU A 492 -8.31 -1.59 -25.67
CA GLU A 492 -7.25 -2.51 -25.24
C GLU A 492 -7.55 -3.98 -25.59
N LEU A 493 -8.81 -4.43 -25.49
CA LEU A 493 -9.20 -5.79 -25.83
C LEU A 493 -8.98 -6.09 -27.32
N GLU A 494 -9.37 -5.18 -28.21
CA GLU A 494 -9.12 -5.35 -29.65
C GLU A 494 -7.64 -5.29 -29.97
N GLU A 495 -6.87 -4.38 -29.35
CA GLU A 495 -5.42 -4.33 -29.53
C GLU A 495 -4.74 -5.65 -29.13
N ILE A 496 -5.14 -6.25 -28.00
CA ILE A 496 -4.63 -7.56 -27.55
C ILE A 496 -4.99 -8.65 -28.55
N LYS A 497 -6.21 -8.65 -29.09
CA LYS A 497 -6.65 -9.63 -30.09
C LYS A 497 -5.86 -9.53 -31.39
N GLU A 498 -5.69 -8.32 -31.92
CA GLU A 498 -4.92 -8.09 -33.14
C GLU A 498 -3.46 -8.53 -32.97
N GLU A 499 -2.85 -8.26 -31.82
CA GLU A 499 -1.48 -8.66 -31.57
C GLU A 499 -1.34 -10.16 -31.31
N TYR A 500 -2.25 -10.76 -30.54
CA TYR A 500 -2.27 -12.20 -30.28
C TYR A 500 -2.37 -13.01 -31.59
N GLN A 501 -3.18 -12.56 -32.55
CA GLN A 501 -3.32 -13.22 -33.85
C GLN A 501 -2.05 -13.19 -34.72
N LYS A 502 -1.09 -12.32 -34.43
CA LYS A 502 0.18 -12.19 -35.19
C LYS A 502 1.29 -13.08 -34.64
N GLN A 503 1.15 -13.60 -33.42
CA GLN A 503 2.21 -14.27 -32.68
C GLN A 503 1.84 -15.72 -32.37
N ASP A 504 2.81 -16.62 -32.43
CA ASP A 504 2.66 -18.01 -31.99
C ASP A 504 3.00 -18.13 -30.49
N VAL A 505 2.10 -17.62 -29.65
CA VAL A 505 2.27 -17.60 -28.19
C VAL A 505 0.99 -18.06 -27.47
N HIS A 506 1.15 -18.43 -26.20
CA HIS A 506 0.01 -18.75 -25.34
C HIS A 506 -0.36 -17.52 -24.53
N LEU A 507 -1.66 -17.21 -24.45
CA LEU A 507 -2.21 -16.19 -23.58
C LEU A 507 -3.30 -16.80 -22.71
N MET A 508 -3.11 -16.76 -21.40
CA MET A 508 -4.08 -17.27 -20.43
C MET A 508 -4.46 -16.18 -19.43
N VAL A 509 -5.76 -16.06 -19.16
CA VAL A 509 -6.29 -15.24 -18.07
C VAL A 509 -6.55 -16.13 -16.85
N GLY A 510 -6.29 -15.62 -15.64
CA GLY A 510 -6.46 -16.27 -14.34
C GLY A 510 -7.91 -16.63 -13.98
N PHE A 511 -8.60 -17.39 -14.83
CA PHE A 511 -9.94 -17.95 -14.61
C PHE A 511 -9.89 -19.30 -13.87
N ASN A 512 -9.26 -19.28 -12.70
CA ASN A 512 -8.95 -20.44 -11.87
C ASN A 512 -10.11 -21.41 -11.61
N ARG A 513 -11.37 -20.92 -11.52
CA ARG A 513 -12.52 -21.75 -11.13
C ARG A 513 -12.83 -22.85 -12.13
N ARG A 514 -12.48 -22.70 -13.41
CA ARG A 514 -12.59 -23.77 -14.43
C ARG A 514 -11.83 -25.04 -14.03
N PHE A 515 -10.73 -24.87 -13.29
CA PHE A 515 -9.81 -25.93 -12.90
C PHE A 515 -10.10 -26.49 -11.50
N ALA A 516 -11.14 -25.98 -10.82
CA ALA A 516 -11.50 -26.49 -9.51
C ALA A 516 -11.95 -27.96 -9.61
N PRO A 517 -11.54 -28.85 -8.68
CA PRO A 517 -11.88 -30.27 -8.76
C PRO A 517 -13.39 -30.56 -8.84
N LEU A 518 -14.19 -29.74 -8.14
CA LEU A 518 -15.65 -29.85 -8.15
C LEU A 518 -16.26 -29.38 -9.48
N ILE A 519 -15.65 -28.42 -10.19
CA ILE A 519 -16.12 -28.01 -11.52
C ILE A 519 -15.75 -29.07 -12.57
N ALA A 520 -14.53 -29.61 -12.51
CA ALA A 520 -14.12 -30.71 -13.38
C ALA A 520 -15.04 -31.93 -13.24
N GLU A 521 -15.44 -32.28 -12.01
CA GLU A 521 -16.38 -33.36 -11.74
C GLU A 521 -17.81 -33.04 -12.23
N GLN A 522 -18.30 -31.83 -11.98
CA GLN A 522 -19.61 -31.39 -12.47
C GLN A 522 -19.68 -31.47 -14.01
N ASN A 523 -18.67 -30.97 -14.71
CA ASN A 523 -18.59 -31.04 -16.16
C ASN A 523 -18.51 -32.48 -16.67
N LYS A 524 -17.74 -33.35 -16.01
CA LYS A 524 -17.69 -34.78 -16.35
C LYS A 524 -19.07 -35.45 -16.25
N LEU A 525 -19.83 -35.16 -15.19
CA LEU A 525 -21.15 -35.74 -14.95
C LEU A 525 -22.23 -35.22 -15.91
N MET A 526 -22.08 -33.98 -16.41
CA MET A 526 -23.09 -33.30 -17.24
C MET A 526 -22.71 -33.15 -18.72
N LYS A 527 -21.56 -33.68 -19.17
CA LYS A 527 -21.06 -33.53 -20.55
C LYS A 527 -22.07 -33.93 -21.64
N ALA A 528 -22.85 -34.99 -21.42
CA ALA A 528 -23.78 -35.55 -22.41
C ALA A 528 -25.27 -35.20 -22.16
N LYS A 529 -25.57 -34.20 -21.33
CA LYS A 529 -26.94 -33.92 -20.85
C LYS A 529 -27.64 -32.74 -21.54
N GLY A 530 -27.13 -32.25 -22.66
CA GLY A 530 -27.78 -31.16 -23.42
C GLY A 530 -27.65 -29.79 -22.73
N PRO A 531 -28.59 -28.85 -23.00
CA PRO A 531 -28.58 -27.52 -22.43
C PRO A 531 -28.62 -27.52 -20.89
N LYS A 532 -28.07 -26.47 -20.29
CA LYS A 532 -27.98 -26.33 -18.83
C LYS A 532 -28.67 -25.05 -18.36
N ALA A 533 -29.32 -25.10 -17.21
CA ALA A 533 -29.72 -23.92 -16.45
C ALA A 533 -28.76 -23.75 -15.27
N ILE A 534 -28.18 -22.56 -15.14
CA ILE A 534 -27.11 -22.27 -14.16
C ILE A 534 -27.57 -21.12 -13.27
N ASN A 535 -27.58 -21.32 -11.95
CA ASN A 535 -27.79 -20.26 -10.96
C ASN A 535 -26.52 -20.09 -10.14
N TYR A 536 -25.94 -18.88 -10.15
CA TYR A 536 -24.71 -18.61 -9.42
C TYR A 536 -24.86 -17.37 -8.54
N ARG A 537 -24.82 -17.57 -7.22
CA ARG A 537 -24.90 -16.50 -6.23
C ARG A 537 -23.54 -16.24 -5.60
N ILE A 538 -23.15 -14.97 -5.59
CA ILE A 538 -21.91 -14.48 -5.00
C ILE A 538 -22.22 -13.44 -3.92
N ASN A 539 -21.82 -13.73 -2.68
CA ASN A 539 -21.81 -12.82 -1.55
C ASN A 539 -20.42 -12.18 -1.41
N ALA A 540 -20.18 -11.14 -2.19
CA ALA A 540 -18.87 -10.56 -2.40
C ALA A 540 -18.41 -9.63 -1.26
N GLY A 541 -19.35 -9.16 -0.43
CA GLY A 541 -19.12 -8.27 0.71
C GLY A 541 -18.73 -6.84 0.35
N PHE A 542 -18.77 -5.92 1.31
CA PHE A 542 -18.53 -4.49 1.09
C PHE A 542 -17.04 -4.16 0.87
N ILE A 543 -16.77 -3.23 -0.06
CA ILE A 543 -15.47 -2.60 -0.31
C ILE A 543 -15.66 -1.08 -0.22
N PRO A 544 -14.82 -0.35 0.56
CA PRO A 544 -14.87 1.12 0.63
C PRO A 544 -14.73 1.80 -0.74
N PHE A 545 -15.36 2.96 -0.89
CA PHE A 545 -15.35 3.74 -2.13
C PHE A 545 -13.97 4.27 -2.54
N ASP A 546 -13.13 4.59 -1.56
CA ASP A 546 -11.76 5.06 -1.74
C ASP A 546 -10.75 3.93 -2.03
N HIS A 547 -11.21 2.67 -2.05
CA HIS A 547 -10.34 1.54 -2.38
C HIS A 547 -9.99 1.53 -3.88
N TRP A 548 -8.74 1.21 -4.20
CA TRP A 548 -8.22 1.26 -5.58
C TRP A 548 -9.03 0.45 -6.60
N THR A 549 -9.73 -0.61 -6.18
CA THR A 549 -10.60 -1.40 -7.07
C THR A 549 -11.79 -0.60 -7.60
N GLN A 550 -12.25 0.40 -6.84
CA GLN A 550 -13.36 1.28 -7.22
C GLN A 550 -12.92 2.44 -8.09
N ASP A 551 -11.62 2.76 -8.09
CA ASP A 551 -11.07 3.74 -9.02
C ASP A 551 -11.24 3.21 -10.46
N LYS A 552 -12.04 3.91 -11.27
CA LYS A 552 -12.38 3.49 -12.63
C LYS A 552 -11.15 3.37 -13.53
N LEU A 553 -10.11 4.16 -13.28
CA LEU A 553 -8.89 4.18 -14.09
C LEU A 553 -7.86 3.14 -13.64
N VAL A 554 -7.92 2.69 -12.37
CA VAL A 554 -6.93 1.75 -11.80
C VAL A 554 -7.51 0.35 -11.66
N GLY A 555 -8.71 0.24 -11.09
CA GLY A 555 -9.38 -1.02 -10.78
C GLY A 555 -10.52 -1.39 -11.72
N GLY A 556 -11.18 -0.41 -12.34
CA GLY A 556 -12.29 -0.63 -13.27
C GLY A 556 -13.61 -1.07 -12.59
N GLY A 557 -13.69 -1.03 -11.26
CA GLY A 557 -14.85 -1.50 -10.50
C GLY A 557 -14.95 -3.03 -10.42
N ARG A 558 -16.00 -3.51 -9.73
CA ARG A 558 -16.14 -4.95 -9.45
C ARG A 558 -16.63 -5.77 -10.63
N ILE A 559 -17.32 -5.16 -11.60
CA ILE A 559 -17.79 -5.87 -12.80
C ILE A 559 -16.59 -6.39 -13.60
N LEU A 560 -15.68 -5.48 -13.97
CA LEU A 560 -14.47 -5.85 -14.70
C LEU A 560 -13.52 -6.63 -13.79
N GLY A 561 -13.33 -6.18 -12.55
CA GLY A 561 -12.34 -6.75 -11.65
C GLY A 561 -12.67 -8.12 -11.04
N GLU A 562 -13.95 -8.48 -10.90
CA GLU A 562 -14.35 -9.72 -10.19
C GLU A 562 -15.50 -10.46 -10.87
N VAL A 563 -16.53 -9.76 -11.37
CA VAL A 563 -17.70 -10.42 -12.00
C VAL A 563 -17.32 -11.20 -13.25
N CYS A 564 -16.35 -10.69 -14.02
CA CYS A 564 -15.77 -11.38 -15.19
C CYS A 564 -15.44 -12.86 -14.91
N HIS A 565 -15.03 -13.16 -13.68
CA HIS A 565 -14.66 -14.49 -13.26
C HIS A 565 -15.87 -15.45 -13.20
N PHE A 566 -17.04 -14.98 -12.79
CA PHE A 566 -18.25 -15.81 -12.69
C PHE A 566 -18.96 -15.96 -14.03
N ILE A 567 -18.86 -14.93 -14.88
CA ILE A 567 -19.33 -14.98 -16.26
C ILE A 567 -18.53 -16.02 -17.05
N ASP A 568 -17.21 -16.00 -16.89
CA ASP A 568 -16.32 -17.00 -17.47
C ASP A 568 -16.69 -18.43 -17.04
N LEU A 569 -16.89 -18.64 -15.73
CA LEU A 569 -17.27 -19.96 -15.23
C LEU A 569 -18.63 -20.42 -15.76
N ALA A 570 -19.61 -19.50 -15.85
CA ALA A 570 -20.93 -19.83 -16.40
C ALA A 570 -20.82 -20.27 -17.87
N MET A 571 -20.00 -19.58 -18.67
CA MET A 571 -19.73 -19.95 -20.06
C MET A 571 -19.02 -21.31 -20.16
N HIS A 572 -18.03 -21.57 -19.30
CA HIS A 572 -17.35 -22.86 -19.23
C HIS A 572 -18.31 -24.02 -18.92
N ILE A 573 -19.19 -23.86 -17.92
CA ILE A 573 -20.18 -24.87 -17.54
C ILE A 573 -21.20 -25.07 -18.68
N ALA A 574 -21.66 -23.98 -19.30
CA ALA A 574 -22.56 -24.06 -20.45
C ALA A 574 -21.92 -24.84 -21.59
N GLY A 575 -20.61 -24.71 -21.78
CA GLY A 575 -19.84 -25.34 -22.86
C GLY A 575 -20.21 -24.75 -24.23
N SER A 576 -20.50 -23.44 -24.26
CA SER A 576 -20.94 -22.72 -25.44
C SER A 576 -20.68 -21.23 -25.28
N LEU A 577 -20.41 -20.56 -26.40
CA LEU A 577 -20.31 -19.10 -26.47
C LEU A 577 -21.65 -18.42 -26.16
N PRO A 578 -21.61 -17.16 -25.67
CA PRO A 578 -22.82 -16.38 -25.42
C PRO A 578 -23.56 -16.05 -26.72
N GLU A 579 -24.87 -15.91 -26.62
CA GLU A 579 -25.78 -15.43 -27.67
C GLU A 579 -26.34 -14.05 -27.29
N SER A 580 -26.73 -13.86 -26.03
CA SER A 580 -27.17 -12.56 -25.52
C SER A 580 -27.01 -12.44 -24.00
N LEU A 581 -26.98 -11.19 -23.50
CA LEU A 581 -27.00 -10.90 -22.07
C LEU A 581 -27.86 -9.70 -21.71
N SER A 582 -28.36 -9.68 -20.47
CA SER A 582 -29.02 -8.53 -19.86
C SER A 582 -28.59 -8.39 -18.40
N ALA A 583 -28.41 -7.17 -17.91
CA ALA A 583 -27.98 -6.93 -16.54
C ALA A 583 -28.72 -5.77 -15.87
N ASN A 584 -28.89 -5.86 -14.55
CA ASN A 584 -29.48 -4.82 -13.71
C ASN A 584 -28.65 -4.67 -12.42
N THR A 585 -28.53 -3.45 -11.92
CA THR A 585 -27.84 -3.14 -10.65
C THR A 585 -28.80 -2.51 -9.66
N MET A 586 -28.52 -2.71 -8.37
CA MET A 586 -29.10 -1.91 -7.29
C MET A 586 -28.58 -0.48 -7.38
N GLU A 587 -29.40 0.50 -6.96
CA GLU A 587 -28.96 1.89 -6.81
C GLU A 587 -27.95 2.01 -5.66
N ASP A 588 -26.90 2.78 -5.90
CA ASP A 588 -25.84 3.08 -4.94
C ASP A 588 -25.60 4.60 -4.91
N PRO A 589 -25.54 5.25 -3.72
CA PRO A 589 -25.36 6.70 -3.61
C PRO A 589 -24.08 7.25 -4.27
N GLN A 590 -23.06 6.41 -4.43
CA GLN A 590 -21.77 6.76 -5.03
C GLN A 590 -21.68 6.30 -6.49
N GLY A 591 -22.77 5.76 -7.05
CA GLY A 591 -22.85 5.26 -8.42
C GLY A 591 -22.05 3.99 -8.67
N LEU A 592 -21.76 3.21 -7.62
CA LEU A 592 -21.08 1.91 -7.75
C LEU A 592 -22.03 0.84 -8.30
N MET A 593 -21.53 -0.03 -9.18
CA MET A 593 -22.30 -1.13 -9.77
C MET A 593 -21.92 -2.47 -9.12
N ASP A 594 -21.99 -2.52 -7.79
CA ASP A 594 -21.42 -3.60 -6.98
C ASP A 594 -22.43 -4.64 -6.50
N THR A 595 -23.73 -4.39 -6.71
CA THR A 595 -24.82 -5.31 -6.38
C THR A 595 -25.71 -5.44 -7.60
N LEU A 596 -25.58 -6.55 -8.33
CA LEU A 596 -26.15 -6.72 -9.67
C LEU A 596 -26.62 -8.15 -9.93
N ASN A 597 -27.48 -8.29 -10.93
CA ASN A 597 -27.86 -9.57 -11.54
C ASN A 597 -27.56 -9.53 -13.03
N VAL A 598 -27.05 -10.64 -13.57
CA VAL A 598 -26.73 -10.81 -14.99
C VAL A 598 -27.40 -12.09 -15.49
N ASN A 599 -28.23 -11.97 -16.52
CA ASN A 599 -28.82 -13.10 -17.23
C ASN A 599 -28.11 -13.28 -18.58
N ILE A 600 -27.68 -14.50 -18.87
CA ILE A 600 -26.95 -14.88 -20.09
C ILE A 600 -27.71 -16.00 -20.79
N ARG A 601 -27.82 -15.91 -22.12
CA ARG A 601 -28.23 -17.00 -23.00
C ARG A 601 -27.03 -17.43 -23.84
N PHE A 602 -26.84 -18.73 -24.00
CA PHE A 602 -25.76 -19.31 -24.78
C PHE A 602 -26.28 -19.94 -26.08
N LYS A 603 -25.44 -20.00 -27.11
CA LYS A 603 -25.79 -20.52 -28.45
C LYS A 603 -26.33 -21.95 -28.44
N ASN A 604 -25.91 -22.79 -27.49
CA ASN A 604 -26.42 -24.15 -27.34
C ASN A 604 -27.77 -24.25 -26.59
N GLY A 605 -28.42 -23.11 -26.31
CA GLY A 605 -29.71 -23.04 -25.60
C GLY A 605 -29.58 -23.05 -24.07
N SER A 606 -28.37 -23.15 -23.51
CA SER A 606 -28.15 -23.00 -22.06
C SER A 606 -28.45 -21.58 -21.60
N ILE A 607 -28.77 -21.43 -20.32
CA ILE A 607 -29.02 -20.14 -19.67
C ILE A 607 -28.26 -20.07 -18.34
N ALA A 608 -27.84 -18.86 -17.96
CA ALA A 608 -27.25 -18.60 -16.66
C ALA A 608 -27.81 -17.33 -16.02
N ASN A 609 -27.98 -17.36 -14.71
CA ASN A 609 -28.23 -16.20 -13.86
C ASN A 609 -27.08 -16.06 -12.86
N VAL A 610 -26.35 -14.95 -12.92
CA VAL A 610 -25.28 -14.59 -11.99
C VAL A 610 -25.76 -13.45 -11.11
N SER A 611 -25.98 -13.75 -9.83
CA SER A 611 -26.38 -12.82 -8.79
C SER A 611 -25.15 -12.44 -7.95
N TYR A 612 -24.71 -11.18 -8.03
CA TYR A 612 -23.52 -10.70 -7.35
C TYR A 612 -23.87 -9.59 -6.36
N PHE A 613 -23.59 -9.80 -5.08
CA PHE A 613 -24.06 -8.93 -4.00
C PHE A 613 -22.91 -8.45 -3.11
N SER A 614 -22.72 -7.13 -3.03
CA SER A 614 -21.74 -6.51 -2.13
C SER A 614 -22.32 -6.14 -0.75
N ASN A 615 -23.63 -6.18 -0.60
CA ASN A 615 -24.36 -5.79 0.61
C ASN A 615 -24.65 -6.95 1.59
N GLY A 616 -24.21 -8.18 1.28
CA GLY A 616 -24.44 -9.34 2.13
C GLY A 616 -23.47 -9.47 3.32
N SER A 617 -23.90 -10.20 4.35
CA SER A 617 -23.09 -10.46 5.55
C SER A 617 -21.90 -11.35 5.24
N LYS A 618 -20.70 -10.99 5.73
CA LYS A 618 -19.46 -11.80 5.59
C LYS A 618 -19.54 -13.17 6.30
N VAL A 619 -20.56 -13.42 7.12
CA VAL A 619 -20.79 -14.72 7.77
C VAL A 619 -21.32 -15.75 6.77
N MET A 620 -22.06 -15.31 5.75
CA MET A 620 -22.60 -16.20 4.72
C MET A 620 -21.47 -16.63 3.75
N PRO A 621 -21.39 -17.91 3.35
CA PRO A 621 -20.42 -18.38 2.37
C PRO A 621 -20.46 -17.56 1.07
N LYS A 622 -19.27 -17.38 0.47
CA LYS A 622 -19.08 -16.44 -0.63
C LYS A 622 -19.78 -16.91 -1.90
N GLU A 623 -19.65 -18.17 -2.27
CA GLU A 623 -20.03 -18.65 -3.61
C GLU A 623 -20.98 -19.84 -3.49
N TYR A 624 -22.11 -19.81 -4.21
CA TYR A 624 -23.10 -20.89 -4.23
C TYR A 624 -23.62 -21.07 -5.65
N LEU A 625 -23.41 -22.26 -6.21
CA LEU A 625 -23.66 -22.57 -7.62
C LEU A 625 -24.59 -23.76 -7.74
N GLU A 626 -25.61 -23.63 -8.57
CA GLU A 626 -26.53 -24.72 -8.93
C GLU A 626 -26.55 -24.90 -10.45
N VAL A 627 -26.49 -26.14 -10.90
CA VAL A 627 -26.53 -26.50 -12.32
C VAL A 627 -27.57 -27.59 -12.54
N PHE A 628 -28.48 -27.37 -13.49
CA PHE A 628 -29.59 -28.27 -13.81
C PHE A 628 -29.51 -28.72 -15.27
N SER A 629 -29.64 -30.02 -15.52
CA SER A 629 -29.64 -30.57 -16.88
C SER A 629 -30.19 -32.01 -16.90
N ASN A 630 -31.18 -32.27 -17.76
CA ASN A 630 -31.80 -33.59 -18.01
C ASN A 630 -31.96 -34.48 -16.74
N GLY A 631 -32.77 -34.02 -15.79
CA GLY A 631 -33.11 -34.77 -14.57
C GLY A 631 -31.97 -34.89 -13.55
N MET A 632 -30.89 -34.13 -13.71
CA MET A 632 -29.81 -34.02 -12.74
C MET A 632 -29.60 -32.58 -12.31
N SER A 633 -29.39 -32.39 -11.01
CA SER A 633 -29.07 -31.11 -10.40
C SER A 633 -27.80 -31.26 -9.56
N ILE A 634 -26.87 -30.33 -9.70
CA ILE A 634 -25.64 -30.29 -8.90
C ILE A 634 -25.58 -28.96 -8.17
N VAL A 635 -25.32 -29.02 -6.86
CA VAL A 635 -25.13 -27.86 -5.99
C VAL A 635 -23.69 -27.85 -5.52
N ILE A 636 -22.97 -26.74 -5.71
CA ILE A 636 -21.61 -26.53 -5.20
C ILE A 636 -21.66 -25.37 -4.21
N ASP A 637 -21.24 -25.64 -2.97
CA ASP A 637 -21.17 -24.64 -1.90
C ASP A 637 -19.70 -24.29 -1.61
N ASP A 638 -19.35 -23.04 -1.94
CA ASP A 638 -18.08 -22.35 -1.69
C ASP A 638 -16.84 -23.18 -2.08
N PHE A 639 -16.94 -24.04 -3.10
CA PHE A 639 -15.87 -24.96 -3.51
C PHE A 639 -15.35 -25.86 -2.36
N LYS A 640 -16.18 -26.10 -1.35
CA LYS A 640 -15.91 -27.00 -0.21
C LYS A 640 -16.72 -28.28 -0.31
N SER A 641 -17.92 -28.20 -0.88
CA SER A 641 -18.78 -29.36 -1.04
C SER A 641 -19.60 -29.30 -2.31
N MET A 642 -19.95 -30.49 -2.79
CA MET A 642 -20.86 -30.72 -3.89
C MET A 642 -21.98 -31.67 -3.44
N GLU A 643 -23.22 -31.36 -3.77
CA GLU A 643 -24.35 -32.28 -3.70
C GLU A 643 -24.86 -32.60 -5.10
N ILE A 644 -25.12 -33.87 -5.38
CA ILE A 644 -25.56 -34.36 -6.68
C ILE A 644 -26.94 -35.00 -6.49
N TYR A 645 -27.90 -34.51 -7.25
CA TYR A 645 -29.27 -34.98 -7.29
C TYR A 645 -29.53 -35.60 -8.66
N SER A 646 -29.89 -36.88 -8.65
CA SER A 646 -30.32 -37.63 -9.84
C SER A 646 -31.34 -38.68 -9.39
N ASN A 647 -31.19 -39.95 -9.76
CA ASN A 647 -32.00 -41.04 -9.22
C ASN A 647 -31.80 -41.24 -7.70
N LYS A 648 -30.63 -40.85 -7.18
CA LYS A 648 -30.30 -40.84 -5.75
C LYS A 648 -29.53 -39.56 -5.41
N LYS A 649 -29.60 -39.13 -4.14
CA LYS A 649 -28.75 -38.07 -3.61
C LYS A 649 -27.36 -38.63 -3.27
N SER A 650 -26.31 -37.96 -3.73
CA SER A 650 -24.94 -38.18 -3.25
C SER A 650 -24.28 -36.85 -2.94
N SER A 651 -23.18 -36.88 -2.17
CA SER A 651 -22.46 -35.66 -1.79
C SER A 651 -20.96 -35.94 -1.72
N LYS A 652 -20.17 -34.91 -2.02
CA LYS A 652 -18.72 -34.91 -1.87
C LYS A 652 -18.31 -33.68 -1.07
N LYS A 653 -17.44 -33.87 -0.08
CA LYS A 653 -16.83 -32.77 0.69
C LYS A 653 -15.32 -32.83 0.52
N LEU A 654 -14.71 -31.68 0.29
CA LEU A 654 -13.27 -31.52 0.29
C LEU A 654 -12.79 -31.22 1.72
N LEU A 655 -11.55 -31.60 2.02
CA LEU A 655 -10.92 -31.26 3.30
C LEU A 655 -10.65 -29.76 3.41
N ASN A 656 -10.27 -29.13 2.29
CA ASN A 656 -10.01 -27.70 2.18
C ASN A 656 -10.76 -27.13 0.99
N GLN A 657 -11.04 -25.83 1.02
CA GLN A 657 -11.53 -25.12 -0.15
C GLN A 657 -10.48 -25.15 -1.26
N ASP A 658 -10.88 -25.62 -2.44
CA ASP A 658 -10.01 -25.64 -3.62
C ASP A 658 -10.73 -25.01 -4.82
N LYS A 659 -10.21 -23.87 -5.24
CA LYS A 659 -10.74 -23.10 -6.38
C LYS A 659 -9.95 -23.33 -7.67
N GLY A 660 -8.96 -24.23 -7.70
CA GLY A 660 -8.27 -24.64 -8.92
C GLY A 660 -6.99 -23.89 -9.29
N HIS A 661 -6.44 -22.99 -8.46
CA HIS A 661 -5.23 -22.21 -8.81
C HIS A 661 -4.02 -23.09 -9.17
N GLU A 662 -3.78 -24.17 -8.42
CA GLU A 662 -2.66 -25.09 -8.69
C GLU A 662 -2.85 -25.80 -10.03
N ALA A 663 -4.05 -26.34 -10.26
CA ALA A 663 -4.40 -27.04 -11.48
C ALA A 663 -4.39 -26.12 -12.72
N GLU A 664 -4.81 -24.87 -12.55
CA GLU A 664 -4.76 -23.82 -13.57
C GLU A 664 -3.32 -23.54 -14.01
N ILE A 665 -2.45 -23.20 -13.06
CA ILE A 665 -1.02 -22.93 -13.30
C ILE A 665 -0.36 -24.12 -14.00
N LYS A 666 -0.60 -25.33 -13.48
CA LYS A 666 -0.03 -26.54 -14.05
C LYS A 666 -0.50 -26.75 -15.49
N SER A 667 -1.80 -26.63 -15.74
CA SER A 667 -2.36 -26.79 -17.08
C SER A 667 -1.78 -25.78 -18.07
N PHE A 668 -1.58 -24.54 -17.65
CA PHE A 668 -0.95 -23.51 -18.47
C PHE A 668 0.50 -23.88 -18.82
N LEU A 669 1.31 -24.17 -17.81
CA LEU A 669 2.73 -24.48 -18.02
C LEU A 669 2.93 -25.76 -18.82
N ASP A 670 2.09 -26.78 -18.60
CA ASP A 670 2.12 -28.01 -19.37
C ASP A 670 1.73 -27.76 -20.84
N SER A 671 0.77 -26.86 -21.12
CA SER A 671 0.45 -26.48 -22.51
C SER A 671 1.66 -25.89 -23.23
N VAL A 672 2.38 -24.97 -22.56
CA VAL A 672 3.58 -24.33 -23.11
C VAL A 672 4.71 -25.35 -23.30
N LYS A 673 4.94 -26.24 -22.32
CA LYS A 673 5.99 -27.29 -22.40
C LYS A 673 5.77 -28.24 -23.56
N LEU A 674 4.52 -28.66 -23.75
CA LEU A 674 4.16 -29.72 -24.67
C LEU A 674 3.78 -29.19 -26.07
N GLY A 675 3.66 -27.88 -26.24
CA GLY A 675 3.16 -27.27 -27.47
C GLY A 675 1.70 -27.62 -27.76
N ASN A 676 0.90 -27.86 -26.70
CA ASN A 676 -0.53 -28.10 -26.82
C ASN A 676 -1.30 -26.77 -26.86
N ASP A 677 -2.54 -26.80 -27.35
CA ASP A 677 -3.43 -25.64 -27.26
C ASP A 677 -3.52 -25.08 -25.83
N THR A 678 -3.70 -23.76 -25.75
CA THR A 678 -3.89 -23.09 -24.46
C THR A 678 -5.14 -23.65 -23.75
N PRO A 679 -5.10 -23.90 -22.42
CA PRO A 679 -6.20 -24.57 -21.71
C PRO A 679 -7.55 -23.83 -21.77
N ILE A 680 -7.51 -22.52 -21.99
CA ILE A 680 -8.68 -21.70 -22.29
C ILE A 680 -8.44 -21.12 -23.68
N SER A 681 -9.39 -21.34 -24.60
CA SER A 681 -9.28 -20.78 -25.94
C SER A 681 -9.29 -19.26 -25.90
N PHE A 682 -8.59 -18.62 -26.83
CA PHE A 682 -8.59 -17.15 -26.92
C PHE A 682 -10.02 -16.60 -27.17
N GLU A 683 -10.84 -17.32 -27.95
CA GLU A 683 -12.23 -16.93 -28.18
C GLU A 683 -13.03 -16.85 -26.87
N GLU A 684 -12.88 -17.83 -25.97
CA GLU A 684 -13.50 -17.76 -24.65
C GLU A 684 -12.95 -16.61 -23.80
N ILE A 685 -11.62 -16.40 -23.77
CA ILE A 685 -11.00 -15.28 -23.05
C ILE A 685 -11.57 -13.94 -23.52
N TYR A 686 -11.69 -13.77 -24.85
CA TYR A 686 -12.24 -12.60 -25.48
C TYR A 686 -13.70 -12.39 -25.09
N TYR A 687 -14.56 -13.40 -25.22
CA TYR A 687 -15.98 -13.28 -24.86
C TYR A 687 -16.19 -13.07 -23.36
N SER A 688 -15.42 -13.71 -22.47
CA SER A 688 -15.47 -13.47 -21.01
C SER A 688 -15.17 -12.00 -20.68
N THR A 689 -14.18 -11.42 -21.34
CA THR A 689 -13.81 -10.00 -21.16
C THR A 689 -14.85 -9.06 -21.78
N LEU A 690 -15.26 -9.34 -23.02
CA LEU A 690 -16.27 -8.58 -23.77
C LEU A 690 -17.60 -8.48 -23.01
N MET A 691 -18.08 -9.61 -22.50
CA MET A 691 -19.31 -9.68 -21.70
C MET A 691 -19.24 -8.79 -20.46
N SER A 692 -18.06 -8.63 -19.86
CA SER A 692 -17.87 -7.77 -18.68
C SER A 692 -18.12 -6.29 -19.01
N PHE A 693 -17.67 -5.84 -20.18
CA PHE A 693 -18.02 -4.51 -20.70
C PHE A 693 -19.50 -4.40 -21.09
N ASP A 694 -20.06 -5.47 -21.67
CA ASP A 694 -21.46 -5.47 -22.12
C ASP A 694 -22.46 -5.51 -20.95
N ILE A 695 -22.06 -6.02 -19.77
CA ILE A 695 -22.84 -5.86 -18.53
C ILE A 695 -23.00 -4.37 -18.20
N ILE A 696 -21.91 -3.60 -18.20
CA ILE A 696 -21.95 -2.16 -17.93
C ILE A 696 -22.82 -1.45 -18.98
N LYS A 697 -22.65 -1.81 -20.26
CA LYS A 697 -23.47 -1.28 -21.36
C LYS A 697 -24.95 -1.61 -21.18
N SER A 698 -25.27 -2.84 -20.81
CA SER A 698 -26.65 -3.30 -20.57
C SER A 698 -27.30 -2.53 -19.41
N ILE A 699 -26.60 -2.36 -18.29
CA ILE A 699 -27.06 -1.56 -17.15
C ILE A 699 -27.35 -0.12 -17.57
N ASN A 700 -26.42 0.53 -18.27
CA ASN A 700 -26.55 1.93 -18.68
C ASN A 700 -27.67 2.15 -19.71
N THR A 701 -27.84 1.22 -20.65
CA THR A 701 -28.83 1.35 -21.73
C THR A 701 -30.18 0.73 -21.41
N ARG A 702 -30.27 -0.08 -20.34
CA ARG A 702 -31.42 -0.90 -19.97
C ARG A 702 -31.89 -1.83 -21.10
N LYS A 703 -30.94 -2.33 -21.90
CA LYS A 703 -31.20 -3.20 -23.06
C LYS A 703 -30.44 -4.51 -22.96
N THR A 704 -30.99 -5.54 -23.60
CA THR A 704 -30.27 -6.79 -23.88
C THR A 704 -29.22 -6.54 -24.96
N ILE A 705 -28.02 -7.08 -24.77
CA ILE A 705 -26.94 -7.08 -25.76
C ILE A 705 -26.92 -8.45 -26.46
N VAL A 706 -26.75 -8.47 -27.78
CA VAL A 706 -26.73 -9.67 -28.62
C VAL A 706 -25.38 -9.75 -29.33
N TYR A 707 -24.81 -10.95 -29.45
CA TYR A 707 -23.47 -11.23 -29.98
C TYR A 707 -23.47 -11.76 -31.41
#